data_AF-A0A1C9C9R2-F1
#
_entry.id   AF-A0A1C9C9R2-F1
#
_cell.length_a   1.000
_cell.length_b   1.000
_cell.length_c   1.000
_cell.angle_alpha   90.00
_cell.angle_beta   90.00
_cell.angle_gamma   90.00
#
_symmetry.space_group_name_H-M   'P 1'
#
loop_
_entity.id
_entity.type
_entity.pdbx_description
1 polymer ?
#
loop_
_entity_poly.entity_id
_entity_poly.type
_entity_poly.pdbx_seq_one_letter_code
_entity_poly.pdbx_strand_id
1 'polypeptide(L)'
;MVVKASSGSPLARPQLYRTASISTIVQAEQQDRFLQLGELNELVAFLNSGNKRLEVADILTKNANILVARAADKIFVGGSAISYLERPQASFLTPNNSDSTMDSKQLSGDTQSNIFEGIASAFSTGDSLPPGFKPINVVRYGSTRMKKSLRDLDWFLRYLTYAIIAGDPNILSVNIRGLRELIDNACSSAAAAVALREMRQVALSIFDEDLEGKQLVQEYFNIVIKEFDAPSLTDKLRRRTSGDLQGLRLPQIYAKAGVAKQRFVMKTSLSAEEKNSVIKACYRQVFERDISKAYSLQLADLESQVKNGSLSVKEFIRLLGKSSLYRKQFFEPFVNSRVLELAFRHFLGRGLSSLEEFQKYFSVLSSRGLDGLIDSIINSLEYADYFAEETVPYLRSLGEEAQESRNWGAQIDLLNYSTAFRKIPQFITLFSDYKTNLPDQHPYGLSNDPLSIQFGAIFPKNLVNLRKKSAPFGKDTRRILPRYGPGIYSQISRPNLRSVAASSMGPKIFRLNRMEDGTSLSLSNIDIEMNLNQVINAAYLRVFGRFVYTEELLTIKKFENQLRNRQISVRTFIRDLAKSSVFRSLYWEPFYVCKSIEYIHNRLLGRPTYGRQEINQYFEVAYKQGYYQMIDCILDSSEYMESFGDNTVPYERYITPASFAARNLRPRVRKLKIQLPTINKLDRVNRFVTLGTIQESCTVNNINKRIQQGVTSRRDQNVIFKANIAMNRSQLFQVLRAIYRQLFERDLNTFMIGDEFSNLEKAFLAREITVQQLVEKLGSSSLYRKEFYQPYPNTKVIELGTKHFLGRAPNNQAEIRYYNQILASQGLAYFISSLVNSIEYNTIFGPDIVPYRRFPTLPASNFPNTEKLYNTLTKQNESIIVPSFDAIVGNQ
;
A
#
# COMPACT_ATOMS: atom_id res chain seq x y z
N MET A 1 -2.16 -15.72 25.35
CA MET A 1 -1.77 -14.73 24.32
C MET A 1 -1.82 -15.45 22.97
N VAL A 2 -2.69 -15.03 22.04
CA VAL A 2 -2.79 -15.70 20.72
C VAL A 2 -1.70 -15.13 19.80
N VAL A 3 -0.90 -16.00 19.18
CA VAL A 3 0.11 -15.59 18.18
C VAL A 3 -0.63 -15.16 16.91
N LYS A 4 -0.38 -13.94 16.43
CA LYS A 4 -1.13 -13.34 15.31
C LYS A 4 -0.34 -13.23 14.01
N ALA A 5 0.99 -13.41 14.08
CA ALA A 5 1.90 -13.28 12.95
C ALA A 5 2.98 -14.36 13.01
N SER A 6 3.61 -14.64 11.87
CA SER A 6 4.73 -15.58 11.79
C SER A 6 5.67 -15.18 10.67
N SER A 7 6.98 -15.32 10.89
CA SER A 7 8.00 -15.24 9.84
C SER A 7 8.02 -16.50 8.95
N GLY A 8 7.37 -17.58 9.38
CA GLY A 8 7.61 -18.93 8.88
C GLY A 8 8.65 -19.66 9.74
N SER A 9 8.68 -20.99 9.57
CA SER A 9 9.58 -21.93 10.24
C SER A 9 10.44 -22.65 9.20
N PRO A 10 11.58 -22.09 8.79
CA PRO A 10 12.49 -22.78 7.88
C PRO A 10 13.05 -24.04 8.54
N LEU A 11 13.41 -25.03 7.74
CA LEU A 11 14.05 -26.26 8.22
C LEU A 11 15.44 -25.91 8.75
N ALA A 12 15.60 -25.90 10.07
CA ALA A 12 16.89 -25.74 10.73
C ALA A 12 17.32 -27.07 11.32
N ARG A 13 18.46 -27.60 10.87
CA ARG A 13 19.07 -28.80 11.44
C ARG A 13 20.16 -28.36 12.42
N PRO A 14 20.08 -28.71 13.71
CA PRO A 14 21.14 -28.41 14.66
C PRO A 14 22.39 -29.20 14.29
N GLN A 15 23.55 -28.64 14.58
CA GLN A 15 24.81 -29.36 14.43
C GLN A 15 24.93 -30.38 15.57
N LEU A 16 25.11 -31.66 15.23
CA LEU A 16 25.19 -32.74 16.22
C LEU A 16 26.65 -33.03 16.58
N TYR A 17 27.46 -33.32 15.56
CA TYR A 17 28.87 -33.64 15.68
C TYR A 17 29.58 -33.35 14.35
N ARG A 18 30.91 -33.48 14.34
CA ARG A 18 31.73 -33.39 13.13
C ARG A 18 32.43 -34.72 12.86
N THR A 19 32.73 -34.97 11.61
CA THR A 19 33.60 -36.05 11.14
C THR A 19 34.91 -35.46 10.61
N ALA A 20 35.95 -36.28 10.50
CA ALA A 20 37.22 -35.82 9.95
C ALA A 20 37.01 -35.26 8.52
N SER A 21 36.29 -36.00 7.67
CA SER A 21 35.97 -35.59 6.30
C SER A 21 35.12 -34.32 6.18
N ILE A 22 34.07 -34.15 6.99
CA ILE A 22 33.21 -32.96 6.87
C ILE A 22 33.95 -31.72 7.38
N SER A 23 34.82 -31.87 8.37
CA SER A 23 35.54 -30.73 8.94
C SER A 23 36.53 -30.14 7.94
N THR A 24 37.28 -30.97 7.19
CA THR A 24 38.20 -30.51 6.14
C THR A 24 37.48 -29.83 4.99
N ILE A 25 36.38 -30.43 4.50
CA ILE A 25 35.57 -29.87 3.40
C ILE A 25 34.95 -28.52 3.81
N VAL A 26 34.39 -28.43 5.01
CA VAL A 26 33.74 -27.19 5.50
C VAL A 26 34.76 -26.07 5.72
N GLN A 27 36.02 -26.37 6.06
CA GLN A 27 37.05 -25.34 6.16
C GLN A 27 37.33 -24.68 4.81
N ALA A 28 37.45 -25.46 3.73
CA ALA A 28 37.61 -24.93 2.38
C ALA A 28 36.36 -24.15 1.91
N GLU A 29 35.17 -24.70 2.19
CA GLU A 29 33.87 -24.07 1.89
C GLU A 29 33.73 -22.70 2.57
N GLN A 30 34.02 -22.60 3.87
CA GLN A 30 33.96 -21.34 4.62
C GLN A 30 34.88 -20.25 4.07
N GLN A 31 35.89 -20.62 3.27
CA GLN A 31 36.84 -19.70 2.64
C GLN A 31 36.57 -19.45 1.15
N ASP A 32 35.55 -20.05 0.56
CA ASP A 32 35.30 -20.09 -0.89
C ASP A 32 36.53 -20.54 -1.69
N ARG A 33 37.35 -21.43 -1.09
CA ARG A 33 38.52 -22.04 -1.72
C ARG A 33 38.15 -23.36 -2.35
N PHE A 34 38.89 -23.73 -3.38
CA PHE A 34 39.00 -25.14 -3.75
C PHE A 34 39.92 -25.84 -2.75
N LEU A 35 39.65 -27.12 -2.51
CA LEU A 35 40.44 -27.96 -1.61
C LEU A 35 41.91 -27.92 -2.01
N GLN A 36 42.76 -27.61 -1.04
CA GLN A 36 44.21 -27.60 -1.23
C GLN A 36 44.77 -29.01 -1.18
N LEU A 37 45.98 -29.22 -1.74
CA LEU A 37 46.61 -30.55 -1.76
C LEU A 37 46.80 -31.14 -0.35
N GLY A 38 47.10 -30.30 0.65
CA GLY A 38 47.20 -30.75 2.05
C GLY A 38 45.88 -31.27 2.61
N GLU A 39 44.77 -30.54 2.39
CA GLU A 39 43.42 -30.94 2.82
C GLU A 39 42.94 -32.21 2.07
N LEU A 40 43.32 -32.36 0.80
CA LEU A 40 43.06 -33.58 0.02
C LEU A 40 43.83 -34.78 0.58
N ASN A 41 45.11 -34.58 0.93
CA ASN A 41 45.93 -35.64 1.53
C ASN A 41 45.36 -36.09 2.89
N GLU A 42 44.83 -35.17 3.69
CA GLU A 42 44.14 -35.50 4.95
C GLU A 42 42.89 -36.35 4.71
N LEU A 43 42.09 -36.00 3.70
CA LEU A 43 40.90 -36.76 3.31
C LEU A 43 41.27 -38.17 2.83
N VAL A 44 42.31 -38.28 1.99
CA VAL A 44 42.84 -39.57 1.51
C VAL A 44 43.35 -40.41 2.67
N ALA A 45 44.10 -39.83 3.62
CA ALA A 45 44.58 -40.53 4.80
C ALA A 45 43.42 -41.08 5.65
N PHE A 46 42.38 -40.27 5.86
CA PHE A 46 41.18 -40.72 6.59
C PHE A 46 40.48 -41.88 5.88
N LEU A 47 40.23 -41.78 4.57
CA LEU A 47 39.53 -42.83 3.81
C LEU A 47 40.32 -44.13 3.72
N ASN A 48 41.64 -44.06 3.56
CA ASN A 48 42.50 -45.25 3.54
C ASN A 48 42.46 -46.00 4.87
N SER A 49 42.33 -45.29 6.00
CA SER A 49 42.16 -45.89 7.33
C SER A 49 40.74 -46.42 7.61
N GLY A 50 39.81 -46.33 6.66
CA GLY A 50 38.40 -46.64 6.84
C GLY A 50 38.11 -48.11 7.18
N ASN A 51 38.75 -49.05 6.47
CA ASN A 51 38.53 -50.49 6.68
C ASN A 51 38.91 -50.91 8.10
N LYS A 52 40.05 -50.41 8.61
CA LYS A 52 40.51 -50.67 9.98
C LYS A 52 39.52 -50.17 11.03
N ARG A 53 38.92 -48.99 10.83
CA ARG A 53 37.90 -48.45 11.75
C ARG A 53 36.62 -49.28 11.76
N LEU A 54 36.23 -49.82 10.60
CA LEU A 54 35.07 -50.71 10.48
C LEU A 54 35.33 -52.06 11.16
N GLU A 55 36.53 -52.64 10.96
CA GLU A 55 36.96 -53.88 11.64
C GLU A 55 36.91 -53.71 13.17
N VAL A 56 37.52 -52.64 13.68
CA VAL A 56 37.50 -52.31 15.13
C VAL A 56 36.07 -52.14 15.65
N ALA A 57 35.23 -51.40 14.92
CA ALA A 57 33.84 -51.20 15.33
C ALA A 57 33.05 -52.52 15.31
N ASP A 58 33.22 -53.37 14.31
CA ASP A 58 32.57 -54.68 14.21
C ASP A 58 32.95 -55.58 15.40
N ILE A 59 34.25 -55.71 15.71
CA ILE A 59 34.75 -56.49 16.84
C ILE A 59 34.17 -55.99 18.18
N LEU A 60 34.13 -54.67 18.39
CA LEU A 60 33.52 -54.08 19.59
C LEU A 60 32.01 -54.33 19.66
N THR A 61 31.31 -54.27 18.53
CA THR A 61 29.86 -54.55 18.50
C THR A 61 29.53 -56.02 18.74
N LYS A 62 30.32 -56.96 18.18
CA LYS A 62 30.18 -58.41 18.42
C LYS A 62 30.40 -58.74 19.90
N ASN A 63 31.40 -58.13 20.52
CA ASN A 63 31.75 -58.37 21.93
C ASN A 63 31.03 -57.44 22.92
N ALA A 64 30.00 -56.72 22.49
CA ALA A 64 29.35 -55.69 23.30
C ALA A 64 28.71 -56.22 24.59
N ASN A 65 28.16 -57.44 24.58
CA ASN A 65 27.57 -58.05 25.79
C ASN A 65 28.65 -58.37 26.83
N ILE A 66 29.80 -58.86 26.39
CA ILE A 66 30.94 -59.22 27.26
C ILE A 66 31.52 -57.95 27.91
N LEU A 67 31.71 -56.89 27.12
CA LEU A 67 32.21 -55.60 27.60
C LEU A 67 31.30 -54.98 28.66
N VAL A 68 29.99 -54.95 28.40
CA VAL A 68 29.01 -54.40 29.34
C VAL A 68 28.87 -55.28 30.58
N ALA A 69 28.87 -56.61 30.45
CA ALA A 69 28.77 -57.54 31.57
C ALA A 69 29.96 -57.40 32.54
N ARG A 70 31.21 -57.50 32.04
CA ARG A 70 32.41 -57.38 32.87
C ARG A 70 32.49 -56.03 33.59
N ALA A 71 32.13 -54.96 32.90
CA ALA A 71 32.08 -53.63 33.52
C ALA A 71 30.98 -53.51 34.59
N ALA A 72 29.81 -54.10 34.34
CA ALA A 72 28.70 -54.10 35.29
C ALA A 72 29.00 -54.94 36.55
N ASP A 73 29.62 -56.10 36.40
CA ASP A 73 29.96 -56.99 37.52
C ASP A 73 30.99 -56.36 38.47
N LYS A 74 31.84 -55.46 37.97
CA LYS A 74 32.81 -54.72 38.80
C LYS A 74 32.17 -53.63 39.67
N ILE A 75 31.00 -53.11 39.29
CA ILE A 75 30.33 -52.01 40.00
C ILE A 75 29.05 -52.44 40.74
N PHE A 76 28.42 -53.56 40.33
CA PHE A 76 27.19 -54.08 40.92
C PHE A 76 27.43 -55.40 41.64
N VAL A 77 26.79 -55.58 42.80
CA VAL A 77 26.89 -56.79 43.61
C VAL A 77 25.48 -57.27 44.01
N GLY A 78 25.29 -58.59 44.10
CA GLY A 78 24.05 -59.19 44.62
C GLY A 78 22.99 -59.53 43.57
N GLY A 79 23.38 -59.85 42.34
CA GLY A 79 22.50 -60.35 41.28
C GLY A 79 23.17 -60.31 39.90
N SER A 80 22.56 -60.95 38.89
CA SER A 80 23.02 -60.84 37.49
C SER A 80 22.65 -59.45 36.94
N ALA A 81 23.63 -58.57 36.76
CA ALA A 81 23.36 -57.22 36.26
C ALA A 81 22.83 -57.25 34.82
N ILE A 82 23.37 -58.13 33.96
CA ILE A 82 23.07 -58.15 32.52
C ILE A 82 21.60 -58.41 32.18
N SER A 83 20.81 -59.04 33.05
CA SER A 83 19.39 -59.32 32.82
C SER A 83 18.53 -58.05 32.65
N TYR A 84 19.02 -56.90 33.10
CA TYR A 84 18.34 -55.61 32.96
C TYR A 84 18.74 -54.86 31.68
N LEU A 85 19.58 -55.43 30.81
CA LEU A 85 19.96 -54.82 29.54
C LEU A 85 18.81 -54.94 28.53
N GLU A 86 18.34 -53.79 28.04
CA GLU A 86 17.31 -53.72 26.99
C GLU A 86 17.98 -53.37 25.64
N ARG A 87 18.11 -54.37 24.75
CA ARG A 87 18.41 -54.18 23.33
C ARG A 87 17.35 -54.89 22.48
N PRO A 88 16.78 -54.26 21.42
CA PRO A 88 16.99 -52.90 20.95
C PRO A 88 16.23 -51.84 21.78
N GLN A 89 16.80 -50.64 21.91
CA GLN A 89 16.18 -49.52 22.65
C GLN A 89 15.11 -48.77 21.84
N ALA A 90 15.13 -48.92 20.52
CA ALA A 90 14.11 -48.34 19.65
C ALA A 90 12.88 -49.25 19.66
N SER A 91 11.69 -48.67 19.81
CA SER A 91 10.42 -49.41 19.79
C SER A 91 9.99 -49.85 18.39
N PHE A 92 10.88 -49.74 17.38
CA PHE A 92 10.58 -50.10 15.99
C PHE A 92 10.98 -51.56 15.73
N LEU A 93 10.17 -52.28 14.94
CA LEU A 93 10.54 -53.57 14.38
C LEU A 93 11.72 -53.36 13.43
N THR A 94 12.89 -53.89 13.76
CA THR A 94 14.08 -53.80 12.91
C THR A 94 13.94 -54.75 11.72
N PRO A 95 13.96 -54.27 10.46
CA PRO A 95 13.77 -55.12 9.28
C PRO A 95 14.96 -56.04 8.98
N ASN A 96 16.11 -55.82 9.61
CA ASN A 96 17.38 -56.49 9.29
C ASN A 96 17.82 -57.57 10.30
N ASN A 97 16.90 -58.14 11.07
CA ASN A 97 17.17 -59.42 11.73
C ASN A 97 16.71 -60.57 10.82
N SER A 98 17.38 -60.76 9.70
CA SER A 98 17.46 -62.08 9.06
C SER A 98 18.43 -62.92 9.89
N ASP A 99 17.90 -63.94 10.57
CA ASP A 99 18.62 -65.09 11.14
C ASP A 99 19.77 -64.78 12.13
N SER A 100 19.42 -64.15 13.25
CA SER A 100 20.16 -64.34 14.50
C SER A 100 19.25 -64.72 15.66
N THR A 101 18.39 -65.71 15.43
CA THR A 101 18.13 -66.72 16.46
C THR A 101 19.39 -67.57 16.64
N MET A 102 20.50 -66.96 17.02
CA MET A 102 21.62 -67.69 17.61
C MET A 102 21.30 -67.85 19.09
N ASP A 103 20.83 -69.05 19.41
CA ASP A 103 20.92 -69.72 20.69
C ASP A 103 21.20 -68.83 21.92
N SER A 104 20.11 -68.43 22.57
CA SER A 104 20.11 -68.18 24.02
C SER A 104 20.50 -69.42 24.86
N LYS A 105 20.83 -70.55 24.21
CA LYS A 105 21.34 -71.80 24.80
C LYS A 105 22.85 -72.03 24.61
N GLN A 106 23.60 -71.18 23.91
CA GLN A 106 25.07 -71.29 23.76
C GLN A 106 25.84 -70.15 24.44
N LEU A 107 25.22 -69.47 25.42
CA LEU A 107 25.91 -68.58 26.37
C LEU A 107 26.32 -69.30 27.66
N SER A 108 26.28 -70.64 27.66
CA SER A 108 26.94 -71.50 28.64
C SER A 108 28.16 -72.17 28.01
N GLY A 109 29.16 -71.37 27.65
CA GLY A 109 30.53 -71.86 27.57
C GLY A 109 31.02 -72.06 29.00
N ASP A 110 31.52 -73.27 29.28
CA ASP A 110 31.99 -73.75 30.58
C ASP A 110 32.57 -72.67 31.50
N THR A 111 31.79 -72.32 32.52
CA THR A 111 32.26 -71.68 33.76
C THR A 111 31.93 -72.58 34.96
N GLN A 112 31.91 -73.90 34.75
CA GLN A 112 31.83 -74.88 35.84
C GLN A 112 33.19 -75.40 36.31
N SER A 113 34.29 -75.03 35.65
CA SER A 113 35.63 -75.11 36.22
C SER A 113 36.13 -73.70 36.54
N ASN A 114 36.52 -73.47 37.79
CA ASN A 114 37.16 -72.24 38.32
C ASN A 114 36.24 -71.21 39.00
N ILE A 115 35.22 -71.68 39.74
CA ILE A 115 34.51 -70.86 40.75
C ILE A 115 35.49 -70.29 41.81
N PHE A 116 36.65 -70.91 42.00
CA PHE A 116 37.70 -70.44 42.92
C PHE A 116 38.61 -69.34 42.37
N GLU A 117 38.66 -69.11 41.06
CA GLU A 117 39.53 -68.08 40.44
C GLU A 117 38.79 -66.73 40.30
N GLY A 118 37.46 -66.73 40.33
CA GLY A 118 36.60 -65.53 40.27
C GLY A 118 36.59 -64.66 41.53
N ILE A 119 37.03 -65.17 42.68
CA ILE A 119 37.20 -64.38 43.91
C ILE A 119 38.59 -63.72 43.95
N ALA A 120 39.59 -64.30 43.27
CA ALA A 120 40.94 -63.75 43.20
C ALA A 120 41.08 -62.63 42.14
N SER A 121 40.32 -62.68 41.05
CA SER A 121 40.40 -61.69 39.97
C SER A 121 39.60 -60.40 40.22
N ALA A 122 38.63 -60.42 41.14
CA ALA A 122 37.88 -59.22 41.55
C ALA A 122 38.74 -58.17 42.28
N PHE A 123 39.95 -58.55 42.71
CA PHE A 123 40.92 -57.71 43.41
C PHE A 123 42.31 -57.69 42.72
N SER A 124 42.36 -57.87 41.39
CA SER A 124 43.62 -57.69 40.67
C SER A 124 44.11 -56.23 40.79
N THR A 125 45.24 -56.08 41.45
CA THR A 125 45.90 -54.84 41.88
C THR A 125 46.60 -54.15 40.70
N GLY A 126 45.82 -53.68 39.72
CA GLY A 126 46.35 -52.95 38.56
C GLY A 126 46.06 -51.45 38.56
N ASP A 127 44.87 -51.03 39.04
CA ASP A 127 44.43 -49.64 39.01
C ASP A 127 43.89 -49.23 40.40
N SER A 128 44.36 -48.09 40.92
CA SER A 128 43.89 -47.56 42.20
C SER A 128 42.41 -47.16 42.10
N LEU A 129 41.58 -47.76 42.96
CA LEU A 129 40.17 -47.39 43.07
C LEU A 129 40.06 -45.91 43.46
N PRO A 130 39.17 -45.14 42.81
CA PRO A 130 38.98 -43.73 43.17
C PRO A 130 38.48 -43.60 44.62
N PRO A 131 38.90 -42.56 45.36
CA PRO A 131 38.49 -42.35 46.74
C PRO A 131 36.96 -42.23 46.83
N GLY A 132 36.34 -43.01 47.72
CA GLY A 132 34.88 -43.02 47.93
C GLY A 132 34.07 -44.02 47.10
N PHE A 133 34.72 -44.91 46.34
CA PHE A 133 34.01 -46.00 45.63
C PHE A 133 33.33 -46.98 46.60
N LYS A 134 32.05 -47.26 46.34
CA LYS A 134 31.28 -48.34 47.01
C LYS A 134 30.52 -49.14 45.95
N PRO A 135 30.58 -50.49 45.98
CA PRO A 135 29.80 -51.31 45.07
C PRO A 135 28.29 -51.12 45.31
N ILE A 136 27.51 -51.08 44.23
CA ILE A 136 26.08 -50.82 44.27
C ILE A 136 25.34 -52.15 44.37
N ASN A 137 24.47 -52.31 45.37
CA ASN A 137 23.65 -53.52 45.50
C ASN A 137 22.46 -53.47 44.54
N VAL A 138 22.32 -54.49 43.67
CA VAL A 138 21.28 -54.58 42.64
C VAL A 138 19.86 -54.45 43.22
N VAL A 139 19.57 -55.12 44.34
CA VAL A 139 18.25 -55.14 44.98
C VAL A 139 17.89 -53.76 45.53
N ARG A 140 18.84 -53.08 46.18
CA ARG A 140 18.62 -51.72 46.73
C ARG A 140 18.52 -50.65 45.64
N TYR A 141 19.20 -50.87 44.52
CA TYR A 141 19.21 -49.93 43.41
C TYR A 141 17.87 -49.96 42.65
N GLY A 142 17.25 -51.13 42.51
CA GLY A 142 15.94 -51.29 41.89
C GLY A 142 16.00 -51.31 40.36
N SER A 143 14.99 -51.91 39.73
CA SER A 143 15.01 -52.28 38.31
C SER A 143 15.12 -51.08 37.36
N THR A 144 14.45 -49.96 37.64
CA THR A 144 14.44 -48.78 36.75
C THR A 144 15.80 -48.07 36.72
N ARG A 145 16.46 -47.92 37.87
CA ARG A 145 17.81 -47.35 37.95
C ARG A 145 18.85 -48.29 37.34
N MET A 146 18.68 -49.60 37.55
CA MET A 146 19.53 -50.63 36.97
C MET A 146 19.48 -50.61 35.43
N LYS A 147 18.28 -50.58 34.84
CA LYS A 147 18.08 -50.43 33.39
C LYS A 147 18.76 -49.18 32.82
N LYS A 148 18.68 -48.04 33.51
CA LYS A 148 19.38 -46.80 33.10
C LYS A 148 20.90 -46.99 33.09
N SER A 149 21.47 -47.55 34.16
CA SER A 149 22.92 -47.75 34.24
C SER A 149 23.46 -48.67 33.14
N LEU A 150 22.78 -49.78 32.82
CA LEU A 150 23.22 -50.66 31.73
C LEU A 150 23.01 -50.05 30.35
N ARG A 151 21.91 -49.31 30.16
CA ARG A 151 21.72 -48.50 28.96
C ARG A 151 22.86 -47.51 28.78
N ASP A 152 23.29 -46.84 29.85
CA ASP A 152 24.31 -45.80 29.77
C ASP A 152 25.69 -46.43 29.42
N LEU A 153 26.02 -47.61 29.98
CA LEU A 153 27.20 -48.39 29.57
C LEU A 153 27.15 -48.81 28.09
N ASP A 154 25.99 -49.29 27.62
CA ASP A 154 25.77 -49.59 26.21
C ASP A 154 25.88 -48.34 25.31
N TRP A 155 25.37 -47.21 25.78
CA TRP A 155 25.44 -45.93 25.09
C TRP A 155 26.88 -45.42 24.94
N PHE A 156 27.72 -45.55 25.96
CA PHE A 156 29.15 -45.23 25.86
C PHE A 156 29.82 -46.08 24.79
N LEU A 157 29.58 -47.40 24.78
CA LEU A 157 30.18 -48.28 23.78
C LEU A 157 29.70 -47.95 22.36
N ARG A 158 28.40 -47.71 22.19
CA ARG A 158 27.80 -47.36 20.90
C ARG A 158 28.32 -46.03 20.35
N TYR A 159 28.45 -45.01 21.19
CA TYR A 159 28.99 -43.73 20.76
C TYR A 159 30.49 -43.78 20.52
N LEU A 160 31.20 -44.67 21.22
CA LEU A 160 32.61 -44.92 20.97
C LEU A 160 32.83 -45.56 19.60
N THR A 161 32.04 -46.58 19.22
CA THR A 161 32.13 -47.16 17.86
C THR A 161 31.75 -46.13 16.79
N TYR A 162 30.74 -45.29 17.03
CA TYR A 162 30.39 -44.20 16.11
C TYR A 162 31.51 -43.18 15.96
N ALA A 163 32.19 -42.82 17.05
CA ALA A 163 33.31 -41.87 17.02
C ALA A 163 34.51 -42.42 16.25
N ILE A 164 34.83 -43.71 16.41
CA ILE A 164 35.92 -44.38 15.66
C ILE A 164 35.64 -44.35 14.16
N ILE A 165 34.43 -44.70 13.75
CA ILE A 165 33.99 -44.67 12.35
C ILE A 165 33.98 -43.23 11.80
N ALA A 166 33.45 -42.27 12.55
CA ALA A 166 33.41 -40.85 12.18
C ALA A 166 34.80 -40.21 12.09
N GLY A 167 35.76 -40.76 12.83
CA GLY A 167 37.15 -40.35 12.92
C GLY A 167 37.45 -39.09 13.68
N ASP A 168 36.47 -38.56 14.39
CA ASP A 168 36.58 -37.39 15.24
C ASP A 168 35.88 -37.70 16.58
N PRO A 169 36.50 -37.40 17.74
CA PRO A 169 35.92 -37.68 19.05
C PRO A 169 34.83 -36.69 19.47
N ASN A 170 34.36 -35.82 18.56
CA ASN A 170 33.42 -34.74 18.89
C ASN A 170 32.08 -35.26 19.45
N ILE A 171 31.61 -36.42 18.97
CA ILE A 171 30.41 -37.09 19.49
C ILE A 171 30.57 -37.38 20.99
N LEU A 172 31.76 -37.81 21.40
CA LEU A 172 32.06 -38.17 22.79
C LEU A 172 32.22 -36.91 23.63
N SER A 173 33.04 -35.96 23.18
CA SER A 173 33.34 -34.76 23.96
C SER A 173 32.11 -33.89 24.23
N VAL A 174 31.17 -33.77 23.29
CA VAL A 174 29.97 -32.94 23.47
C VAL A 174 28.95 -33.61 24.39
N ASN A 175 28.77 -34.93 24.27
CA ASN A 175 27.70 -35.63 24.97
C ASN A 175 28.11 -36.11 26.39
N ILE A 176 29.40 -36.31 26.63
CA ILE A 176 29.91 -36.82 27.92
C ILE A 176 30.28 -35.66 28.85
N ARG A 177 30.72 -34.52 28.31
CA ARG A 177 31.14 -33.38 29.11
C ARG A 177 29.99 -32.82 29.94
N GLY A 178 30.17 -32.75 31.26
CA GLY A 178 29.15 -32.32 32.21
C GLY A 178 28.12 -33.40 32.58
N LEU A 179 28.17 -34.58 31.96
CA LEU A 179 27.29 -35.71 32.29
C LEU A 179 27.51 -36.19 33.73
N ARG A 180 28.75 -36.14 34.22
CA ARG A 180 29.11 -36.55 35.59
C ARG A 180 28.26 -35.84 36.65
N GLU A 181 28.13 -34.52 36.55
CA GLU A 181 27.36 -33.71 37.50
C GLU A 181 25.85 -33.95 37.39
N LEU A 182 25.35 -34.30 36.20
CA LEU A 182 23.94 -34.66 36.00
C LEU A 182 23.60 -36.01 36.62
N ILE A 183 24.54 -36.96 36.59
CA ILE A 183 24.36 -38.32 37.10
C ILE A 183 24.65 -38.42 38.60
N ASP A 184 25.52 -37.57 39.17
CA ASP A 184 25.98 -37.66 40.57
C ASP A 184 24.83 -37.65 41.60
N ASN A 185 23.72 -36.98 41.28
CA ASN A 185 22.51 -36.98 42.11
C ASN A 185 21.77 -38.34 42.16
N ALA A 186 21.99 -39.21 41.17
CA ALA A 186 21.26 -40.47 40.98
C ALA A 186 22.14 -41.72 41.12
N CYS A 187 23.43 -41.63 40.78
CA CYS A 187 24.40 -42.72 40.83
C CYS A 187 25.77 -42.16 41.25
N SER A 188 26.59 -42.97 41.92
CA SER A 188 27.95 -42.59 42.29
C SER A 188 28.79 -42.35 41.03
N SER A 189 29.29 -41.12 40.87
CA SER A 189 30.23 -40.76 39.79
C SER A 189 31.50 -41.63 39.78
N ALA A 190 31.98 -42.03 40.96
CA ALA A 190 33.11 -42.95 41.09
C ALA A 190 32.83 -44.32 40.47
N ALA A 191 31.59 -44.84 40.57
CA ALA A 191 31.22 -46.12 39.97
C ALA A 191 31.24 -46.05 38.44
N ALA A 192 30.73 -44.98 37.85
CA ALA A 192 30.79 -44.79 36.39
C ALA A 192 32.23 -44.70 35.87
N ALA A 193 33.13 -44.00 36.58
CA ALA A 193 34.54 -43.90 36.22
C ALA A 193 35.24 -45.28 36.26
N VAL A 194 34.98 -46.10 37.29
CA VAL A 194 35.50 -47.47 37.38
C VAL A 194 34.98 -48.34 36.24
N ALA A 195 33.69 -48.27 35.93
CA ALA A 195 33.11 -49.04 34.83
C ALA A 195 33.74 -48.69 33.48
N LEU A 196 33.97 -47.40 33.19
CA LEU A 196 34.62 -46.97 31.95
C LEU A 196 36.08 -47.43 31.86
N ARG A 197 36.83 -47.42 32.97
CA ARG A 197 38.20 -47.95 33.03
C ARG A 197 38.22 -49.47 32.78
N GLU A 198 37.24 -50.19 33.32
CA GLU A 198 37.08 -51.62 33.09
C GLU A 198 36.75 -51.92 31.63
N MET A 199 35.78 -51.22 31.04
CA MET A 199 35.44 -51.35 29.62
C MET A 199 36.66 -51.11 28.74
N ARG A 200 37.51 -50.13 29.08
CA ARG A 200 38.77 -49.88 28.37
C ARG A 200 39.74 -51.05 28.52
N GLN A 201 39.99 -51.54 29.73
CA GLN A 201 40.93 -52.66 29.94
C GLN A 201 40.49 -53.92 29.19
N VAL A 202 39.22 -54.28 29.29
CA VAL A 202 38.65 -55.44 28.57
C VAL A 202 38.69 -55.21 27.06
N ALA A 203 38.34 -54.01 26.57
CA ALA A 203 38.45 -53.70 25.15
C ALA A 203 39.88 -53.86 24.63
N LEU A 204 40.88 -53.37 25.37
CA LEU A 204 42.28 -53.50 24.96
C LEU A 204 42.76 -54.96 24.91
N SER A 205 42.27 -55.81 25.82
CA SER A 205 42.60 -57.25 25.81
C SER A 205 42.04 -57.98 24.59
N ILE A 206 40.96 -57.47 23.98
CA ILE A 206 40.39 -58.04 22.75
C ILE A 206 41.27 -57.74 21.53
N PHE A 207 42.07 -56.66 21.56
CA PHE A 207 42.91 -56.21 20.44
C PHE A 207 44.41 -56.48 20.66
N ASP A 208 44.79 -57.47 21.48
CA ASP A 208 46.22 -57.75 21.72
C ASP A 208 46.96 -58.19 20.44
N GLU A 209 46.26 -58.77 19.46
CA GLU A 209 46.81 -59.19 18.17
C GLU A 209 46.95 -58.05 17.14
N ASP A 210 46.08 -57.02 17.19
CA ASP A 210 46.08 -55.88 16.25
C ASP A 210 46.53 -54.59 16.95
N LEU A 211 47.82 -54.26 16.79
CA LEU A 211 48.44 -53.10 17.44
C LEU A 211 47.82 -51.76 16.98
N GLU A 212 47.49 -51.61 15.70
CA GLU A 212 46.89 -50.38 15.16
C GLU A 212 45.48 -50.18 15.70
N GLY A 213 44.67 -51.24 15.68
CA GLY A 213 43.32 -51.24 16.27
C GLY A 213 43.35 -50.94 17.77
N LYS A 214 44.27 -51.57 18.50
CA LYS A 214 44.48 -51.34 19.93
C LYS A 214 44.80 -49.89 20.26
N GLN A 215 45.69 -49.25 19.49
CA GLN A 215 46.03 -47.85 19.67
C GLN A 215 44.83 -46.93 19.44
N LEU A 216 44.07 -47.14 18.35
CA LEU A 216 42.86 -46.37 18.08
C LEU A 216 41.87 -46.49 19.25
N VAL A 217 41.55 -47.71 19.68
CA VAL A 217 40.64 -47.96 20.80
C VAL A 217 41.12 -47.26 22.07
N GLN A 218 42.41 -47.35 22.38
CA GLN A 218 43.03 -46.69 23.53
C GLN A 218 42.83 -45.17 23.51
N GLU A 219 43.08 -44.53 22.37
CA GLU A 219 42.94 -43.08 22.19
C GLU A 219 41.50 -42.62 22.45
N TYR A 220 40.50 -43.28 21.86
CA TYR A 220 39.09 -42.92 22.04
C TYR A 220 38.59 -43.18 23.47
N PHE A 221 38.95 -44.30 24.10
CA PHE A 221 38.58 -44.55 25.51
C PHE A 221 39.22 -43.55 26.47
N ASN A 222 40.46 -43.13 26.22
CA ASN A 222 41.11 -42.11 27.03
C ASN A 222 40.36 -40.77 26.96
N ILE A 223 39.81 -40.42 25.79
CA ILE A 223 38.99 -39.21 25.64
C ILE A 223 37.67 -39.34 26.41
N VAL A 224 36.99 -40.49 26.34
CA VAL A 224 35.76 -40.76 27.12
C VAL A 224 35.98 -40.52 28.61
N ILE A 225 37.03 -41.14 29.16
CA ILE A 225 37.35 -41.03 30.59
C ILE A 225 37.74 -39.59 30.95
N LYS A 226 38.58 -38.96 30.13
CA LYS A 226 39.04 -37.57 30.34
C LYS A 226 37.88 -36.58 30.34
N GLU A 227 36.95 -36.68 29.40
CA GLU A 227 35.81 -35.76 29.29
C GLU A 227 34.76 -36.02 30.37
N PHE A 228 34.64 -37.26 30.87
CA PHE A 228 33.77 -37.60 32.00
C PHE A 228 34.32 -37.03 33.33
N ASP A 229 35.62 -37.12 33.56
CA ASP A 229 36.26 -36.59 34.78
C ASP A 229 36.31 -35.05 34.81
N ALA A 230 36.21 -34.41 33.65
CA ALA A 230 36.24 -32.97 33.53
C ALA A 230 34.93 -32.29 34.01
N PRO A 231 35.01 -31.11 34.64
CA PRO A 231 33.83 -30.38 35.12
C PRO A 231 32.97 -29.89 33.95
N SER A 232 31.68 -29.66 34.23
CA SER A 232 30.76 -29.06 33.26
C SER A 232 31.25 -27.71 32.78
N LEU A 233 30.90 -27.39 31.54
CA LEU A 233 31.24 -26.11 30.95
C LEU A 233 30.26 -25.04 31.42
N THR A 234 30.75 -23.82 31.63
CA THR A 234 29.91 -22.68 31.98
C THR A 234 29.02 -22.26 30.81
N ASP A 235 27.76 -21.95 31.09
CA ASP A 235 26.81 -21.48 30.08
C ASP A 235 27.28 -20.16 29.47
N LYS A 236 27.17 -20.04 28.14
CA LYS A 236 27.37 -18.78 27.43
C LYS A 236 26.18 -17.86 27.70
N LEU A 237 26.43 -16.76 28.41
CA LEU A 237 25.44 -15.71 28.67
C LEU A 237 25.50 -14.63 27.59
N ARG A 238 24.33 -14.29 27.03
CA ARG A 238 24.15 -13.19 26.09
C ARG A 238 23.44 -12.04 26.79
N ARG A 239 24.23 -11.12 27.35
CA ARG A 239 23.72 -9.89 27.97
C ARG A 239 23.44 -8.83 26.90
N ARG A 240 22.53 -7.91 27.20
CA ARG A 240 22.10 -6.85 26.27
C ARG A 240 22.31 -5.48 26.88
N THR A 241 22.53 -4.51 26.01
CA THR A 241 22.85 -3.12 26.38
C THR A 241 21.60 -2.27 26.59
N SER A 242 20.48 -2.59 25.92
CA SER A 242 19.23 -1.84 26.02
C SER A 242 18.08 -2.69 26.59
N GLY A 243 17.11 -2.01 27.23
CA GLY A 243 16.02 -2.67 27.96
C GLY A 243 14.95 -3.34 27.09
N ASP A 244 14.90 -3.02 25.80
CA ASP A 244 13.99 -3.63 24.82
C ASP A 244 14.49 -4.99 24.28
N LEU A 245 15.77 -5.28 24.48
CA LEU A 245 16.44 -6.51 24.08
C LEU A 245 16.39 -7.54 25.20
N GLN A 246 16.05 -8.79 24.88
CA GLN A 246 16.08 -9.86 25.87
C GLN A 246 17.48 -10.51 25.98
N GLY A 247 17.89 -10.77 27.22
CA GLY A 247 19.06 -11.59 27.52
C GLY A 247 18.76 -13.08 27.35
N LEU A 248 19.75 -13.86 26.92
CA LEU A 248 19.61 -15.30 26.67
C LEU A 248 20.81 -16.08 27.23
N ARG A 249 20.67 -17.39 27.37
CA ARG A 249 21.76 -18.32 27.74
C ARG A 249 21.82 -19.51 26.79
N LEU A 250 23.01 -20.05 26.58
CA LEU A 250 23.23 -21.25 25.77
C LEU A 250 24.25 -22.17 26.46
N PRO A 251 23.95 -23.47 26.64
CA PRO A 251 24.96 -24.44 27.08
C PRO A 251 26.14 -24.46 26.12
N GLN A 252 27.37 -24.34 26.65
CA GLN A 252 28.55 -24.21 25.79
C GLN A 252 28.78 -25.47 24.93
N ILE A 253 28.37 -26.64 25.41
CA ILE A 253 28.41 -27.90 24.66
C ILE A 253 27.60 -27.82 23.35
N TYR A 254 26.45 -27.14 23.35
CA TYR A 254 25.61 -26.96 22.17
C TYR A 254 26.33 -26.13 21.09
N ALA A 255 27.15 -25.16 21.51
CA ALA A 255 27.93 -24.33 20.59
C ALA A 255 29.20 -25.00 20.09
N LYS A 256 29.74 -25.97 20.84
CA LYS A 256 30.91 -26.76 20.44
C LYS A 256 30.54 -27.95 19.53
N ALA A 257 29.26 -28.31 19.48
CA ALA A 257 28.75 -29.36 18.61
C ALA A 257 28.93 -28.99 17.13
N GLY A 258 29.47 -29.92 16.34
CA GLY A 258 29.70 -29.72 14.90
C GLY A 258 31.00 -29.01 14.55
N VAL A 259 30.96 -28.20 13.48
CA VAL A 259 32.13 -27.51 12.93
C VAL A 259 32.06 -26.05 13.35
N ALA A 260 33.07 -25.60 14.10
CA ALA A 260 33.19 -24.21 14.50
C ALA A 260 33.43 -23.32 13.27
N LYS A 261 32.83 -22.13 13.26
CA LYS A 261 33.12 -21.13 12.23
C LYS A 261 34.45 -20.46 12.49
N GLN A 262 35.25 -20.32 11.44
CA GLN A 262 36.53 -19.63 11.51
C GLN A 262 36.34 -18.13 11.71
N ARG A 263 37.26 -17.52 12.46
CA ARG A 263 37.29 -16.07 12.72
C ARG A 263 38.56 -15.50 12.10
N PHE A 264 38.38 -14.44 11.31
CA PHE A 264 39.48 -13.75 10.66
C PHE A 264 39.86 -12.54 11.50
N VAL A 265 41.13 -12.46 11.88
CA VAL A 265 41.69 -11.38 12.70
C VAL A 265 42.85 -10.77 11.91
N MET A 266 42.87 -9.44 11.81
CA MET A 266 43.97 -8.73 11.16
C MET A 266 45.02 -8.32 12.19
N LYS A 267 46.27 -8.71 11.97
CA LYS A 267 47.44 -8.22 12.72
C LYS A 267 48.54 -7.80 11.76
N THR A 268 49.38 -6.87 12.19
CA THR A 268 50.46 -6.31 11.36
C THR A 268 51.54 -7.35 11.02
N SER A 269 51.78 -8.32 11.91
CA SER A 269 52.78 -9.38 11.79
C SER A 269 52.36 -10.57 10.92
N LEU A 270 51.14 -10.58 10.37
CA LEU A 270 50.65 -11.69 9.55
C LEU A 270 51.36 -11.77 8.20
N SER A 271 51.42 -12.98 7.65
CA SER A 271 51.88 -13.23 6.29
C SER A 271 50.99 -12.54 5.25
N ALA A 272 51.52 -12.29 4.05
CA ALA A 272 50.74 -11.67 2.97
C ALA A 272 49.51 -12.51 2.59
N GLU A 273 49.62 -13.85 2.65
CA GLU A 273 48.52 -14.76 2.35
C GLU A 273 47.38 -14.66 3.39
N GLU A 274 47.72 -14.65 4.68
CA GLU A 274 46.74 -14.45 5.75
C GLU A 274 46.08 -13.08 5.69
N LYS A 275 46.85 -12.02 5.43
CA LYS A 275 46.28 -10.68 5.24
C LYS A 275 45.28 -10.65 4.08
N ASN A 276 45.60 -11.34 2.97
CA ASN A 276 44.70 -11.44 1.84
C ASN A 276 43.45 -12.28 2.16
N SER A 277 43.55 -13.34 2.97
CA SER A 277 42.40 -14.15 3.38
C SER A 277 41.44 -13.36 4.27
N VAL A 278 41.97 -12.53 5.19
CA VAL A 278 41.18 -11.61 6.03
C VAL A 278 40.44 -10.58 5.17
N ILE A 279 41.12 -9.95 4.20
CA ILE A 279 40.48 -8.97 3.30
C ILE A 279 39.37 -9.62 2.46
N LYS A 280 39.61 -10.81 1.92
CA LYS A 280 38.57 -11.58 1.23
C LYS A 280 37.40 -11.92 2.14
N ALA A 281 37.63 -12.22 3.42
CA ALA A 281 36.57 -12.40 4.41
C ALA A 281 35.75 -11.11 4.62
N CYS A 282 36.40 -9.94 4.70
CA CYS A 282 35.71 -8.65 4.77
C CYS A 282 34.78 -8.42 3.58
N TYR A 283 35.25 -8.69 2.36
CA TYR A 283 34.42 -8.54 1.17
C TYR A 283 33.20 -9.46 1.18
N ARG A 284 33.40 -10.74 1.54
CA ARG A 284 32.32 -11.72 1.65
C ARG A 284 31.28 -11.34 2.70
N GLN A 285 31.72 -10.79 3.83
CA GLN A 285 30.81 -10.33 4.87
C GLN A 285 30.00 -9.09 4.43
N VAL A 286 30.68 -8.05 3.94
CA VAL A 286 30.04 -6.75 3.63
C VAL A 286 29.22 -6.81 2.34
N PHE A 287 29.72 -7.46 1.30
CA PHE A 287 29.07 -7.52 -0.01
C PHE A 287 28.32 -8.85 -0.29
N GLU A 288 28.25 -9.74 0.70
CA GLU A 288 27.68 -11.10 0.63
C GLU A 288 28.44 -12.08 -0.28
N ARG A 289 29.44 -11.59 -1.01
CA ARG A 289 30.24 -12.34 -1.99
C ARG A 289 31.59 -11.67 -2.20
N ASP A 290 32.55 -12.41 -2.75
CA ASP A 290 33.83 -11.84 -3.16
C ASP A 290 33.69 -11.07 -4.48
N ILE A 291 33.59 -9.75 -4.39
CA ILE A 291 33.48 -8.85 -5.54
C ILE A 291 34.79 -8.68 -6.31
N SER A 292 35.93 -8.92 -5.65
CA SER A 292 37.25 -8.76 -6.26
C SER A 292 37.49 -9.90 -7.25
N LYS A 293 37.22 -11.14 -6.83
CA LYS A 293 37.36 -12.32 -7.69
C LYS A 293 36.33 -12.34 -8.83
N ALA A 294 35.10 -11.90 -8.59
CA ALA A 294 34.02 -12.03 -9.56
C ALA A 294 34.02 -10.92 -10.63
N TYR A 295 34.37 -9.69 -10.25
CA TYR A 295 34.21 -8.50 -11.12
C TYR A 295 35.46 -7.63 -11.19
N SER A 296 36.57 -8.05 -10.58
CA SER A 296 37.81 -7.26 -10.49
C SER A 296 37.65 -5.88 -9.85
N LEU A 297 36.67 -5.74 -8.94
CA LEU A 297 36.45 -4.51 -8.18
C LEU A 297 37.36 -4.53 -6.94
N GLN A 298 38.23 -3.52 -6.82
CA GLN A 298 39.19 -3.41 -5.72
C GLN A 298 39.23 -1.99 -5.17
N LEU A 299 39.47 -1.89 -3.86
CA LEU A 299 39.70 -0.63 -3.14
C LEU A 299 41.13 -0.63 -2.63
N ALA A 300 42.08 -0.58 -3.57
CA ALA A 300 43.51 -0.79 -3.34
C ALA A 300 44.09 0.09 -2.22
N ASP A 301 43.67 1.37 -2.17
CA ASP A 301 44.11 2.31 -1.15
C ASP A 301 43.74 1.83 0.26
N LEU A 302 42.49 1.43 0.46
CA LEU A 302 42.00 0.93 1.74
C LEU A 302 42.67 -0.39 2.13
N GLU A 303 42.86 -1.29 1.16
CA GLU A 303 43.55 -2.56 1.41
C GLU A 303 44.99 -2.35 1.86
N SER A 304 45.72 -1.44 1.22
CA SER A 304 47.11 -1.13 1.58
C SER A 304 47.22 -0.55 3.00
N GLN A 305 46.31 0.34 3.37
CA GLN A 305 46.26 0.96 4.70
C GLN A 305 45.98 -0.07 5.79
N VAL A 306 45.07 -1.01 5.55
CA VAL A 306 44.76 -2.09 6.49
C VAL A 306 45.90 -3.10 6.59
N LYS A 307 46.55 -3.43 5.47
CA LYS A 307 47.73 -4.31 5.44
C LYS A 307 48.90 -3.75 6.26
N ASN A 308 49.06 -2.43 6.24
CA ASN A 308 50.08 -1.72 6.99
C ASN A 308 49.69 -1.45 8.46
N GLY A 309 48.41 -1.62 8.80
CA GLY A 309 47.88 -1.36 10.15
C GLY A 309 47.60 0.11 10.43
N SER A 310 47.60 0.99 9.43
CA SER A 310 47.16 2.39 9.62
C SER A 310 45.65 2.49 9.82
N LEU A 311 44.88 1.53 9.27
CA LEU A 311 43.47 1.34 9.55
C LEU A 311 43.26 0.02 10.28
N SER A 312 42.40 0.04 11.30
CA SER A 312 41.87 -1.18 11.91
C SER A 312 40.83 -1.84 10.99
N VAL A 313 40.47 -3.10 11.28
CA VAL A 313 39.43 -3.81 10.52
C VAL A 313 38.08 -3.12 10.68
N LYS A 314 37.80 -2.59 11.86
CA LYS A 314 36.60 -1.78 12.13
C LYS A 314 36.52 -0.55 11.23
N GLU A 315 37.61 0.20 11.10
CA GLU A 315 37.67 1.37 10.22
C GLU A 315 37.58 0.98 8.74
N PHE A 316 38.23 -0.13 8.35
CA PHE A 316 38.11 -0.67 7.01
C PHE A 316 36.65 -0.96 6.66
N ILE A 317 35.93 -1.65 7.53
CA ILE A 317 34.52 -2.00 7.33
C ILE A 317 33.63 -0.75 7.27
N ARG A 318 33.94 0.27 8.09
CA ARG A 318 33.26 1.57 8.02
C ARG A 318 33.41 2.20 6.64
N LEU A 319 34.63 2.26 6.12
CA LEU A 319 34.92 2.83 4.80
C LEU A 319 34.33 1.99 3.66
N LEU A 320 34.34 0.65 3.77
CA LEU A 320 33.65 -0.23 2.83
C LEU A 320 32.15 0.07 2.80
N GLY A 321 31.51 0.25 3.96
CA GLY A 321 30.09 0.60 4.03
C GLY A 321 29.75 1.95 3.42
N LYS A 322 30.62 2.95 3.60
CA LYS A 322 30.45 4.31 3.04
C LYS A 322 30.84 4.40 1.57
N SER A 323 31.41 3.34 1.00
CA SER A 323 31.84 3.33 -0.40
C SER A 323 30.66 3.49 -1.37
N SER A 324 30.95 4.07 -2.54
CA SER A 324 29.98 4.14 -3.65
C SER A 324 29.54 2.76 -4.12
N LEU A 325 30.41 1.74 -4.00
CA LEU A 325 30.10 0.35 -4.33
C LEU A 325 29.00 -0.21 -3.42
N TYR A 326 29.12 -0.01 -2.11
CA TYR A 326 28.11 -0.47 -1.17
C TYR A 326 26.77 0.25 -1.38
N ARG A 327 26.81 1.57 -1.56
CA ARG A 327 25.63 2.38 -1.87
C ARG A 327 24.89 1.88 -3.12
N LYS A 328 25.60 1.64 -4.22
CA LYS A 328 25.02 1.18 -5.48
C LYS A 328 24.35 -0.20 -5.35
N GLN A 329 24.93 -1.11 -4.54
CA GLN A 329 24.41 -2.47 -4.40
C GLN A 329 23.31 -2.59 -3.34
N PHE A 330 23.45 -1.94 -2.18
CA PHE A 330 22.61 -2.20 -1.00
C PHE A 330 21.78 -1.01 -0.52
N PHE A 331 21.97 0.19 -1.10
CA PHE A 331 21.18 1.38 -0.77
C PHE A 331 20.20 1.75 -1.89
N GLU A 332 20.69 2.05 -3.09
CA GLU A 332 19.88 2.55 -4.22
C GLU A 332 18.73 1.63 -4.66
N PRO A 333 18.88 0.29 -4.75
CA PRO A 333 17.80 -0.57 -5.23
C PRO A 333 16.80 -0.98 -4.14
N PHE A 334 16.87 -0.38 -2.94
CA PHE A 334 16.06 -0.76 -1.78
C PHE A 334 15.40 0.45 -1.11
N VAL A 335 14.32 0.18 -0.38
CA VAL A 335 13.66 1.16 0.49
C VAL A 335 14.47 1.30 1.79
N ASN A 336 14.50 2.48 2.41
CA ASN A 336 15.20 2.75 3.69
C ASN A 336 14.97 1.67 4.77
N SER A 337 13.75 1.16 4.89
CA SER A 337 13.43 0.08 5.83
C SER A 337 14.20 -1.20 5.54
N ARG A 338 14.39 -1.55 4.27
CA ARG A 338 15.13 -2.74 3.84
C ARG A 338 16.65 -2.51 3.90
N VAL A 339 17.13 -1.30 3.57
CA VAL A 339 18.53 -0.90 3.76
C VAL A 339 18.98 -1.16 5.19
N LEU A 340 18.17 -0.76 6.17
CA LEU A 340 18.47 -0.95 7.58
C LEU A 340 18.60 -2.45 7.93
N GLU A 341 17.68 -3.29 7.48
CA GLU A 341 17.74 -4.74 7.73
C GLU A 341 19.01 -5.39 7.14
N LEU A 342 19.41 -4.96 5.94
CA LEU A 342 20.63 -5.42 5.30
C LEU A 342 21.87 -4.92 6.05
N ALA A 343 21.91 -3.65 6.47
CA ALA A 343 23.02 -3.11 7.26
C ALA A 343 23.28 -3.93 8.53
N PHE A 344 22.23 -4.36 9.24
CA PHE A 344 22.36 -5.25 10.41
C PHE A 344 22.97 -6.61 10.07
N ARG A 345 22.61 -7.18 8.91
CA ARG A 345 23.23 -8.41 8.40
C ARG A 345 24.73 -8.21 8.16
N HIS A 346 25.11 -7.16 7.44
CA HIS A 346 26.49 -6.95 7.01
C HIS A 346 27.43 -6.54 8.15
N PHE A 347 27.01 -5.58 8.98
CA PHE A 347 27.89 -4.99 9.99
C PHE A 347 27.79 -5.66 11.37
N LEU A 348 26.64 -6.24 11.70
CA LEU A 348 26.43 -6.92 12.99
C LEU A 348 26.24 -8.44 12.85
N GLY A 349 26.08 -8.98 11.63
CA GLY A 349 25.94 -10.42 11.44
C GLY A 349 24.65 -11.02 12.02
N ARG A 350 23.62 -10.21 12.30
CA ARG A 350 22.33 -10.67 12.87
C ARG A 350 21.14 -9.92 12.27
N GLY A 351 19.94 -10.43 12.54
CA GLY A 351 18.70 -9.69 12.30
C GLY A 351 18.42 -8.65 13.40
N LEU A 352 17.49 -7.75 13.10
CA LEU A 352 16.89 -6.89 14.12
C LEU A 352 16.14 -7.74 15.13
N SER A 353 16.10 -7.24 16.35
CA SER A 353 15.51 -7.96 17.48
C SER A 353 14.15 -7.39 17.86
N SER A 354 14.03 -6.06 18.01
CA SER A 354 12.82 -5.38 18.50
C SER A 354 12.30 -4.34 17.49
N LEU A 355 11.08 -3.85 17.73
CA LEU A 355 10.50 -2.76 16.95
C LEU A 355 11.18 -1.42 17.28
N GLU A 356 11.51 -1.23 18.55
CA GLU A 356 12.12 -0.04 19.10
C GLU A 356 13.55 0.15 18.56
N GLU A 357 14.33 -0.94 18.45
CA GLU A 357 15.62 -0.97 17.78
C GLU A 357 15.48 -0.51 16.31
N PHE A 358 14.50 -1.05 15.58
CA PHE A 358 14.23 -0.61 14.20
C PHE A 358 13.93 0.88 14.13
N GLN A 359 13.05 1.41 14.99
CA GLN A 359 12.67 2.82 14.99
C GLN A 359 13.87 3.75 15.25
N LYS A 360 14.74 3.38 16.21
CA LYS A 360 15.96 4.14 16.54
C LYS A 360 16.91 4.26 15.34
N TYR A 361 17.23 3.16 14.67
CA TYR A 361 18.14 3.20 13.53
C TYR A 361 17.47 3.76 12.27
N PHE A 362 16.15 3.62 12.15
CA PHE A 362 15.40 4.19 11.04
C PHE A 362 15.34 5.71 11.11
N SER A 363 15.23 6.30 12.31
CA SER A 363 15.30 7.75 12.48
C SER A 363 16.69 8.30 12.14
N VAL A 364 17.76 7.58 12.50
CA VAL A 364 19.13 7.94 12.10
C VAL A 364 19.29 7.89 10.58
N LEU A 365 18.87 6.79 9.94
CA LEU A 365 18.96 6.65 8.47
C LEU A 365 18.16 7.73 7.74
N SER A 366 16.95 8.05 8.23
CA SER A 366 16.07 9.04 7.59
C SER A 366 16.58 10.47 7.72
N SER A 367 17.33 10.78 8.78
CA SER A 367 17.85 12.14 9.05
C SER A 367 19.27 12.35 8.54
N ARG A 368 20.16 11.36 8.68
CA ARG A 368 21.60 11.46 8.36
C ARG A 368 22.03 10.63 7.15
N GLY A 369 21.12 9.89 6.53
CA GLY A 369 21.43 9.02 5.39
C GLY A 369 22.25 7.78 5.77
N LEU A 370 22.86 7.18 4.74
CA LEU A 370 23.59 5.91 4.85
C LEU A 370 24.82 6.02 5.76
N ASP A 371 25.64 7.06 5.60
CA ASP A 371 26.88 7.23 6.35
C ASP A 371 26.62 7.34 7.86
N GLY A 372 25.60 8.12 8.23
CA GLY A 372 25.18 8.25 9.62
C GLY A 372 24.65 6.95 10.23
N LEU A 373 23.98 6.11 9.43
CA LEU A 373 23.56 4.78 9.87
C LEU A 373 24.77 3.88 10.13
N ILE A 374 25.72 3.80 9.21
CA ILE A 374 26.91 2.95 9.35
C ILE A 374 27.73 3.36 10.57
N ASP A 375 27.96 4.67 10.75
CA ASP A 375 28.67 5.19 11.91
C ASP A 375 27.95 4.81 13.21
N SER A 376 26.62 4.91 13.25
CA SER A 376 25.85 4.54 14.44
C SER A 376 25.90 3.05 14.79
N ILE A 377 26.05 2.18 13.79
CA ILE A 377 26.16 0.72 14.00
C ILE A 377 27.57 0.36 14.46
N ILE A 378 28.60 0.85 13.78
CA ILE A 378 30.00 0.51 14.06
C ILE A 378 30.48 1.13 15.38
N ASN A 379 29.94 2.29 15.77
CA ASN A 379 30.25 2.93 17.04
C ASN A 379 29.38 2.39 18.20
N SER A 380 28.56 1.36 17.96
CA SER A 380 27.78 0.74 19.03
C SER A 380 28.64 -0.09 19.97
N LEU A 381 28.27 -0.13 21.25
CA LEU A 381 28.90 -0.99 22.25
C LEU A 381 28.82 -2.47 21.85
N GLU A 382 27.71 -2.88 21.23
CA GLU A 382 27.57 -4.26 20.74
C GLU A 382 28.63 -4.60 19.69
N TYR A 383 28.94 -3.71 18.76
CA TYR A 383 29.97 -3.98 17.76
C TYR A 383 31.34 -4.20 18.43
N ALA A 384 31.68 -3.35 19.40
CA ALA A 384 32.93 -3.44 20.14
C ALA A 384 33.02 -4.75 20.96
N ASP A 385 31.94 -5.16 21.62
CA ASP A 385 31.90 -6.38 22.43
C ASP A 385 32.13 -7.67 21.61
N TYR A 386 31.58 -7.72 20.39
CA TYR A 386 31.63 -8.93 19.55
C TYR A 386 32.84 -9.00 18.62
N PHE A 387 33.29 -7.86 18.09
CA PHE A 387 34.30 -7.80 17.04
C PHE A 387 35.54 -6.99 17.42
N ALA A 388 35.43 -6.14 18.45
CA ALA A 388 36.45 -5.15 18.81
C ALA A 388 36.89 -4.35 17.57
N GLU A 389 38.20 -4.25 17.32
CA GLU A 389 38.74 -3.48 16.19
C GLU A 389 39.51 -4.33 15.16
N GLU A 390 39.85 -5.57 15.52
CA GLU A 390 40.73 -6.46 14.74
C GLU A 390 39.99 -7.62 14.07
N THR A 391 38.78 -7.97 14.54
CA THR A 391 38.06 -9.16 14.05
C THR A 391 37.07 -8.77 12.95
N VAL A 392 37.07 -9.52 11.86
CA VAL A 392 36.07 -9.37 10.80
C VAL A 392 34.69 -9.80 11.33
N PRO A 393 33.61 -9.01 11.10
CA PRO A 393 32.26 -9.41 11.46
C PRO A 393 31.89 -10.73 10.80
N TYR A 394 31.13 -11.54 11.53
CA TYR A 394 30.72 -12.87 11.11
C TYR A 394 29.23 -13.08 11.39
N LEU A 395 28.63 -14.00 10.64
CA LEU A 395 27.21 -14.32 10.78
C LEU A 395 26.92 -15.11 12.06
N ARG A 396 26.11 -14.52 12.95
CA ARG A 396 25.68 -15.06 14.24
C ARG A 396 24.45 -15.95 14.08
N SER A 397 24.66 -17.14 13.49
CA SER A 397 23.60 -18.13 13.22
C SER A 397 23.33 -19.06 14.42
N LEU A 398 22.44 -20.03 14.22
CA LEU A 398 22.25 -21.15 15.14
C LEU A 398 23.59 -21.85 15.42
N GLY A 399 23.82 -22.22 16.68
CA GLY A 399 25.06 -22.87 17.15
C GLY A 399 26.03 -21.88 17.81
N GLU A 400 26.31 -20.74 17.17
CA GLU A 400 27.28 -19.77 17.68
C GLU A 400 26.83 -19.11 19.00
N GLU A 401 25.57 -18.69 19.02
CA GLU A 401 24.94 -17.94 20.10
C GLU A 401 23.51 -18.38 20.37
N ALA A 402 23.02 -18.02 21.56
CA ALA A 402 21.61 -18.17 21.90
C ALA A 402 20.74 -17.31 20.98
N GLN A 403 19.80 -17.95 20.28
CA GLN A 403 18.88 -17.29 19.34
C GLN A 403 17.55 -16.95 20.01
N GLU A 404 17.00 -15.78 19.71
CA GLU A 404 15.67 -15.40 20.19
C GLU A 404 14.58 -16.02 19.31
N SER A 405 13.48 -16.46 19.92
CA SER A 405 12.33 -17.00 19.17
C SER A 405 11.58 -15.94 18.38
N ARG A 406 11.66 -14.67 18.82
CA ARG A 406 10.92 -13.52 18.27
C ARG A 406 11.23 -13.24 16.80
N ASN A 407 12.46 -13.43 16.36
CA ASN A 407 12.89 -13.18 14.97
C ASN A 407 13.39 -14.45 14.26
N TRP A 408 13.12 -15.64 14.81
CA TRP A 408 13.70 -16.92 14.39
C TRP A 408 13.74 -17.13 12.86
N GLY A 409 12.56 -17.19 12.22
CA GLY A 409 12.49 -17.45 10.77
C GLY A 409 13.02 -16.28 9.94
N ALA A 410 12.81 -15.05 10.41
CA ALA A 410 13.28 -13.86 9.70
C ALA A 410 14.81 -13.76 9.69
N GLN A 411 15.47 -14.12 10.79
CA GLN A 411 16.93 -14.14 10.87
C GLN A 411 17.51 -15.25 10.00
N ILE A 412 16.95 -16.46 10.02
CA ILE A 412 17.44 -17.56 9.18
C ILE A 412 17.31 -17.19 7.70
N ASP A 413 16.17 -16.60 7.29
CA ASP A 413 16.00 -16.09 5.93
C ASP A 413 17.02 -15.00 5.59
N LEU A 414 17.32 -14.08 6.52
CA LEU A 414 18.27 -12.98 6.37
C LEU A 414 19.73 -13.44 6.20
N LEU A 415 20.10 -14.64 6.64
CA LEU A 415 21.47 -15.13 6.55
C LEU A 415 21.76 -15.88 5.24
N ASN A 416 20.77 -15.98 4.33
CA ASN A 416 20.95 -16.60 3.02
C ASN A 416 21.49 -15.61 1.97
N TYR A 417 21.88 -16.11 0.79
CA TYR A 417 22.23 -15.28 -0.37
C TYR A 417 20.99 -14.70 -1.08
N SER A 418 19.81 -15.29 -0.85
CA SER A 418 18.56 -14.88 -1.50
C SER A 418 18.01 -13.54 -0.97
N THR A 419 18.64 -12.99 0.07
CA THR A 419 18.23 -11.81 0.84
C THR A 419 18.29 -10.54 0.03
N ALA A 420 19.30 -10.41 -0.83
CA ALA A 420 19.46 -9.29 -1.75
C ALA A 420 18.27 -9.18 -2.74
N PHE A 421 17.59 -10.29 -3.02
CA PHE A 421 16.43 -10.29 -3.93
C PHE A 421 15.12 -9.91 -3.25
N ARG A 422 15.07 -9.93 -1.91
CA ARG A 422 13.89 -9.50 -1.16
C ARG A 422 13.84 -7.97 -1.10
N LYS A 423 12.85 -7.39 -1.78
CA LYS A 423 12.66 -5.92 -1.85
C LYS A 423 11.75 -5.36 -0.75
N ILE A 424 10.98 -6.21 -0.09
CA ILE A 424 10.01 -5.83 0.94
C ILE A 424 10.63 -6.05 2.33
N PRO A 425 10.51 -5.08 3.26
CA PRO A 425 11.10 -5.22 4.58
C PRO A 425 10.39 -6.32 5.39
N GLN A 426 11.17 -7.12 6.10
CA GLN A 426 10.73 -8.31 6.82
C GLN A 426 10.48 -8.07 8.30
N PHE A 427 11.34 -7.30 8.98
CA PHE A 427 11.33 -7.17 10.43
C PHE A 427 10.29 -6.17 10.91
N ILE A 428 10.22 -4.99 10.29
CA ILE A 428 9.20 -3.97 10.64
C ILE A 428 7.77 -4.48 10.42
N THR A 429 7.54 -5.22 9.33
CA THR A 429 6.22 -5.81 9.05
C THR A 429 5.87 -6.86 10.08
N LEU A 430 6.80 -7.76 10.40
CA LEU A 430 6.63 -8.81 11.40
C LEU A 430 6.44 -8.28 12.83
N PHE A 431 7.28 -7.34 13.30
CA PHE A 431 7.17 -6.78 14.64
C PHE A 431 5.89 -5.94 14.81
N SER A 432 5.47 -5.23 13.77
CA SER A 432 4.18 -4.54 13.76
C SER A 432 3.03 -5.55 13.77
N ASP A 433 3.10 -6.61 12.98
CA ASP A 433 2.08 -7.66 12.91
C ASP A 433 1.93 -8.42 14.24
N TYR A 434 2.99 -8.54 15.06
CA TYR A 434 2.87 -9.09 16.42
C TYR A 434 2.01 -8.22 17.35
N LYS A 435 2.03 -6.89 17.17
CA LYS A 435 1.23 -5.95 17.97
C LYS A 435 -0.20 -5.82 17.42
N THR A 436 -0.39 -5.94 16.11
CA THR A 436 -1.71 -5.78 15.45
C THR A 436 -2.55 -7.06 15.46
N ASN A 437 -3.77 -7.01 14.90
CA ASN A 437 -4.68 -8.15 14.78
C ASN A 437 -4.37 -8.99 13.53
N LEU A 438 -5.11 -10.10 13.34
CA LEU A 438 -4.96 -10.91 12.12
C LEU A 438 -5.14 -10.04 10.86
N PRO A 439 -4.26 -10.20 9.85
CA PRO A 439 -4.33 -9.40 8.63
C PRO A 439 -5.51 -9.82 7.74
N ASP A 440 -5.99 -8.90 6.91
CA ASP A 440 -6.90 -9.24 5.81
C ASP A 440 -6.13 -9.90 4.65
N GLN A 441 -6.14 -11.23 4.62
CA GLN A 441 -5.60 -12.06 3.54
C GLN A 441 -6.28 -13.43 3.55
N HIS A 442 -6.08 -14.21 2.48
CA HIS A 442 -6.49 -15.62 2.45
C HIS A 442 -5.90 -16.42 3.64
N PRO A 443 -6.63 -17.40 4.22
CA PRO A 443 -6.14 -18.24 5.33
C PRO A 443 -4.79 -18.93 5.06
N TYR A 444 -4.52 -19.26 3.81
CA TYR A 444 -3.28 -19.95 3.37
C TYR A 444 -2.17 -19.01 2.88
N GLY A 445 -2.33 -17.69 3.03
CA GLY A 445 -1.31 -16.69 2.68
C GLY A 445 -1.64 -15.86 1.44
N LEU A 446 -0.88 -14.79 1.23
CA LEU A 446 -1.19 -13.71 0.27
C LEU A 446 -1.39 -14.15 -1.19
N SER A 447 -0.66 -15.17 -1.66
CA SER A 447 -0.70 -15.60 -3.07
C SER A 447 -1.93 -16.40 -3.48
N ASN A 448 -2.81 -16.72 -2.53
CA ASN A 448 -4.00 -17.54 -2.78
C ASN A 448 -5.23 -16.71 -3.12
N ASP A 449 -5.23 -15.40 -2.83
CA ASP A 449 -6.25 -14.50 -3.34
C ASP A 449 -5.91 -14.10 -4.80
N PRO A 450 -6.86 -14.20 -5.75
CA PRO A 450 -6.67 -13.69 -7.10
C PRO A 450 -6.78 -12.16 -7.14
N LEU A 451 -6.18 -11.54 -8.14
CA LEU A 451 -6.42 -10.12 -8.43
C LEU A 451 -7.86 -9.94 -8.95
N SER A 452 -8.58 -8.94 -8.43
CA SER A 452 -9.98 -8.68 -8.80
C SER A 452 -10.09 -7.90 -10.12
N ILE A 453 -9.84 -8.59 -11.22
CA ILE A 453 -9.91 -8.10 -12.61
C ILE A 453 -11.05 -8.80 -13.39
N GLN A 454 -11.42 -8.26 -14.55
CA GLN A 454 -12.53 -8.78 -15.36
C GLN A 454 -12.29 -10.23 -15.81
N PHE A 455 -11.10 -10.54 -16.35
CA PHE A 455 -10.73 -11.86 -16.84
C PHE A 455 -9.34 -12.26 -16.36
N GLY A 456 -9.09 -13.57 -16.35
CA GLY A 456 -7.79 -14.14 -15.99
C GLY A 456 -7.68 -14.47 -14.50
N ALA A 457 -7.26 -15.69 -14.20
CA ALA A 457 -6.93 -16.14 -12.86
C ALA A 457 -5.48 -15.75 -12.52
N ILE A 458 -5.26 -14.46 -12.28
CA ILE A 458 -3.92 -13.94 -11.98
C ILE A 458 -3.69 -13.94 -10.47
N PHE A 459 -2.71 -14.73 -10.04
CA PHE A 459 -2.27 -14.80 -8.65
C PHE A 459 -0.87 -14.18 -8.48
N PRO A 460 -0.64 -13.37 -7.43
CA PRO A 460 0.70 -12.89 -7.10
C PRO A 460 1.67 -14.07 -6.90
N LYS A 461 2.81 -14.04 -7.60
CA LYS A 461 3.87 -15.05 -7.46
C LYS A 461 4.75 -14.72 -6.25
N ASN A 462 4.85 -15.65 -5.30
CA ASN A 462 5.71 -15.50 -4.11
C ASN A 462 7.21 -15.40 -4.43
N LEU A 463 7.64 -15.89 -5.60
CA LEU A 463 9.05 -15.85 -6.03
C LEU A 463 9.48 -14.45 -6.47
N VAL A 464 8.57 -13.63 -6.99
CA VAL A 464 8.86 -12.26 -7.42
C VAL A 464 9.02 -11.38 -6.18
N ASN A 465 10.17 -10.73 -6.04
CA ASN A 465 10.57 -9.94 -4.86
C ASN A 465 10.52 -10.70 -3.52
N LEU A 466 10.41 -12.04 -3.57
CA LEU A 466 10.26 -12.93 -2.41
C LEU A 466 9.13 -12.50 -1.44
N ARG A 467 7.99 -12.05 -1.98
CA ARG A 467 6.84 -11.60 -1.18
C ARG A 467 6.09 -12.79 -0.59
N LYS A 468 6.52 -13.24 0.59
CA LYS A 468 5.84 -14.25 1.39
C LYS A 468 5.36 -13.65 2.71
N LYS A 469 4.09 -13.87 3.06
CA LYS A 469 3.50 -13.57 4.36
C LYS A 469 2.59 -14.73 4.77
N SER A 470 2.87 -15.32 5.91
CA SER A 470 2.03 -16.33 6.55
C SER A 470 1.41 -15.72 7.81
N ALA A 471 0.18 -16.09 8.10
CA ALA A 471 -0.48 -15.76 9.35
C ALA A 471 -1.21 -17.01 9.89
N PRO A 472 -1.21 -17.24 11.21
CA PRO A 472 -1.84 -18.39 11.81
C PRO A 472 -3.36 -18.21 11.89
N PHE A 473 -4.08 -18.59 10.83
CA PHE A 473 -5.54 -18.63 10.85
C PHE A 473 -6.06 -19.93 11.48
N GLY A 474 -6.92 -19.79 12.49
CA GLY A 474 -7.65 -20.90 13.08
C GLY A 474 -8.62 -21.56 12.10
N LYS A 475 -9.13 -22.74 12.46
CA LYS A 475 -10.18 -23.43 11.70
C LYS A 475 -11.42 -22.54 11.54
N ASP A 476 -11.86 -21.96 12.65
CA ASP A 476 -13.12 -21.21 12.74
C ASP A 476 -12.82 -19.71 12.61
N THR A 477 -12.56 -19.29 11.38
CA THR A 477 -12.27 -17.89 11.04
C THR A 477 -13.19 -17.42 9.93
N ARG A 478 -13.58 -16.15 9.98
CA ARG A 478 -14.39 -15.52 8.95
C ARG A 478 -13.76 -14.21 8.51
N ARG A 479 -13.48 -14.10 7.22
CA ARG A 479 -12.98 -12.91 6.55
C ARG A 479 -14.11 -11.90 6.42
N ILE A 480 -13.77 -10.63 6.65
CA ILE A 480 -14.70 -9.51 6.45
C ILE A 480 -14.75 -9.22 4.95
N LEU A 481 -15.93 -9.41 4.36
CA LEU A 481 -16.16 -9.17 2.94
C LEU A 481 -17.08 -7.94 2.77
N PRO A 482 -16.54 -6.80 2.34
CA PRO A 482 -17.35 -5.68 1.87
C PRO A 482 -18.31 -6.07 0.73
N ARG A 483 -19.58 -5.70 0.85
CA ARG A 483 -20.57 -5.85 -0.22
C ARG A 483 -20.21 -4.92 -1.38
N TYR A 484 -20.28 -5.43 -2.61
CA TYR A 484 -20.24 -4.59 -3.80
C TYR A 484 -21.64 -3.99 -4.05
N GLY A 485 -21.89 -2.85 -3.40
CA GLY A 485 -23.18 -2.17 -3.33
C GLY A 485 -23.41 -1.55 -1.95
N PRO A 486 -24.66 -1.22 -1.56
CA PRO A 486 -24.97 -0.70 -0.24
C PRO A 486 -24.56 -1.69 0.86
N GLY A 487 -23.79 -1.24 1.85
CA GLY A 487 -23.30 -2.10 2.94
C GLY A 487 -24.40 -2.70 3.81
N ILE A 488 -25.58 -2.10 3.81
CA ILE A 488 -26.78 -2.57 4.52
C ILE A 488 -27.26 -3.93 4.00
N TYR A 489 -26.97 -4.24 2.72
CA TYR A 489 -27.31 -5.51 2.08
C TYR A 489 -26.21 -6.58 2.26
N SER A 490 -25.42 -6.46 3.33
CA SER A 490 -24.49 -7.51 3.72
C SER A 490 -25.25 -8.73 4.25
N GLN A 491 -25.01 -9.89 3.64
CA GLN A 491 -25.71 -11.14 3.94
C GLN A 491 -25.38 -11.68 5.33
N ILE A 492 -24.35 -11.15 5.99
CA ILE A 492 -23.98 -11.53 7.35
C ILE A 492 -24.99 -10.95 8.34
N SER A 493 -25.42 -9.70 8.17
CA SER A 493 -26.41 -9.07 9.06
C SER A 493 -27.84 -9.26 8.57
N ARG A 494 -28.05 -9.34 7.25
CA ARG A 494 -29.38 -9.50 6.63
C ARG A 494 -29.36 -10.62 5.59
N PRO A 495 -29.45 -11.90 5.99
CA PRO A 495 -29.42 -13.04 5.06
C PRO A 495 -30.60 -13.04 4.09
N ASN A 496 -31.77 -12.53 4.49
CA ASN A 496 -32.99 -12.49 3.68
C ASN A 496 -32.86 -11.61 2.41
N LEU A 497 -31.83 -10.74 2.33
CA LEU A 497 -31.64 -9.80 1.22
C LEU A 497 -30.67 -10.32 0.13
N ARG A 498 -30.42 -11.63 0.07
CA ARG A 498 -29.47 -12.25 -0.89
C ARG A 498 -29.84 -12.01 -2.36
N SER A 499 -31.13 -12.08 -2.71
CA SER A 499 -31.64 -11.92 -4.08
C SER A 499 -31.94 -10.46 -4.47
N VAL A 500 -31.93 -9.54 -3.49
CA VAL A 500 -32.32 -8.14 -3.71
C VAL A 500 -31.26 -7.42 -4.54
N ALA A 501 -31.71 -6.83 -5.65
CA ALA A 501 -30.86 -6.09 -6.57
C ALA A 501 -30.34 -4.79 -5.93
N ALA A 502 -29.03 -4.57 -6.01
CA ALA A 502 -28.38 -3.36 -5.49
C ALA A 502 -28.48 -2.21 -6.50
N SER A 503 -29.68 -1.63 -6.64
CA SER A 503 -30.01 -0.43 -7.46
C SER A 503 -28.93 0.01 -8.48
N SER A 504 -28.27 1.16 -8.27
CA SER A 504 -27.26 1.72 -9.18
C SER A 504 -25.82 1.57 -8.67
N MET A 505 -25.62 1.24 -7.38
CA MET A 505 -24.27 1.16 -6.77
C MET A 505 -23.60 -0.21 -6.95
N GLY A 506 -24.35 -1.21 -7.44
CA GLY A 506 -23.86 -2.57 -7.68
C GLY A 506 -23.57 -2.86 -9.16
N PRO A 507 -23.20 -4.12 -9.49
CA PRO A 507 -23.05 -4.55 -10.87
C PRO A 507 -24.41 -4.65 -11.56
N LYS A 508 -24.41 -4.54 -12.88
CA LYS A 508 -25.60 -4.81 -13.70
C LYS A 508 -25.97 -6.30 -13.59
N ILE A 509 -27.23 -6.58 -13.32
CA ILE A 509 -27.77 -7.94 -13.17
C ILE A 509 -28.52 -8.30 -14.45
N PHE A 510 -28.23 -9.47 -15.02
CA PHE A 510 -28.91 -10.00 -16.19
C PHE A 510 -29.83 -11.15 -15.76
N ARG A 511 -31.10 -11.07 -16.16
CA ARG A 511 -32.13 -12.07 -15.85
C ARG A 511 -32.82 -12.50 -17.13
N LEU A 512 -33.03 -13.80 -17.27
CA LEU A 512 -33.88 -14.34 -18.32
C LEU A 512 -35.35 -14.18 -17.88
N ASN A 513 -36.09 -13.29 -18.54
CA ASN A 513 -37.51 -13.11 -18.26
C ASN A 513 -38.26 -14.33 -18.80
N ARG A 514 -38.74 -15.19 -17.91
CA ARG A 514 -39.81 -16.14 -18.24
C ARG A 514 -41.13 -15.40 -18.05
N MET A 515 -42.05 -15.53 -19.01
CA MET A 515 -43.41 -15.03 -18.86
C MET A 515 -43.97 -15.64 -17.57
N GLU A 516 -44.24 -14.81 -16.56
CA GLU A 516 -45.13 -15.21 -15.47
C GLU A 516 -46.55 -15.12 -16.03
N ASP A 517 -47.31 -16.20 -15.84
CA ASP A 517 -48.67 -16.36 -16.36
C ASP A 517 -49.55 -15.14 -16.03
N GLY A 518 -50.15 -14.52 -17.05
CA GLY A 518 -51.41 -13.77 -16.90
C GLY A 518 -51.43 -12.27 -17.23
N THR A 519 -50.33 -11.59 -17.53
CA THR A 519 -50.40 -10.18 -17.99
C THR A 519 -49.75 -9.98 -19.35
N SER A 520 -50.62 -9.94 -20.36
CA SER A 520 -50.34 -9.60 -21.75
C SER A 520 -49.76 -8.18 -21.89
N LEU A 521 -48.44 -8.09 -22.01
CA LEU A 521 -47.79 -7.03 -22.77
C LEU A 521 -46.96 -7.74 -23.85
N SER A 522 -47.39 -7.56 -25.10
CA SER A 522 -46.77 -8.06 -26.31
C SER A 522 -45.35 -7.54 -26.48
N LEU A 523 -44.38 -8.19 -25.83
CA LEU A 523 -42.97 -8.09 -26.22
C LEU A 523 -42.81 -8.87 -27.52
N SER A 524 -42.26 -8.21 -28.53
CA SER A 524 -42.03 -8.82 -29.83
C SER A 524 -41.06 -10.01 -29.67
N ASN A 525 -41.19 -11.06 -30.51
CA ASN A 525 -40.23 -12.18 -30.51
C ASN A 525 -38.77 -11.70 -30.63
N ILE A 526 -38.55 -10.56 -31.28
CA ILE A 526 -37.26 -9.88 -31.45
C ILE A 526 -36.67 -9.45 -30.10
N ASP A 527 -37.48 -8.89 -29.19
CA ASP A 527 -37.01 -8.44 -27.87
C ASP A 527 -36.57 -9.62 -26.99
N ILE A 528 -37.22 -10.77 -27.16
CA ILE A 528 -36.90 -12.01 -26.44
C ILE A 528 -35.57 -12.59 -26.93
N GLU A 529 -35.35 -12.62 -28.26
CA GLU A 529 -34.08 -13.05 -28.83
C GLU A 529 -32.92 -12.11 -28.46
N MET A 530 -33.16 -10.80 -28.46
CA MET A 530 -32.18 -9.83 -27.98
C MET A 530 -31.82 -10.06 -26.51
N ASN A 531 -32.80 -10.30 -25.64
CA ASN A 531 -32.56 -10.61 -24.23
C ASN A 531 -31.78 -11.92 -24.05
N LEU A 532 -32.15 -12.98 -24.78
CA LEU A 532 -31.42 -14.26 -24.77
C LEU A 532 -29.95 -14.07 -25.18
N ASN A 533 -29.69 -13.32 -26.25
CA ASN A 533 -28.32 -13.01 -26.68
C ASN A 533 -27.54 -12.20 -25.63
N GLN A 534 -28.19 -11.24 -24.97
CA GLN A 534 -27.57 -10.50 -23.86
C GLN A 534 -27.22 -11.40 -22.67
N VAL A 535 -28.12 -12.32 -22.30
CA VAL A 535 -27.89 -13.29 -21.20
C VAL A 535 -26.76 -14.25 -21.55
N ILE A 536 -26.70 -14.76 -22.79
CA ILE A 536 -25.60 -15.61 -23.27
C ILE A 536 -24.27 -14.85 -23.19
N ASN A 537 -24.22 -13.63 -23.72
CA ASN A 537 -23.02 -12.80 -23.69
C ASN A 537 -22.58 -12.48 -22.26
N ALA A 538 -23.53 -12.17 -21.38
CA ALA A 538 -23.27 -11.94 -19.96
C ALA A 538 -22.75 -13.20 -19.26
N ALA A 539 -23.27 -14.39 -19.59
CA ALA A 539 -22.80 -15.66 -19.04
C ALA A 539 -21.35 -15.96 -19.46
N TYR A 540 -20.97 -15.70 -20.72
CA TYR A 540 -19.58 -15.81 -21.16
C TYR A 540 -18.65 -14.84 -20.43
N LEU A 541 -19.04 -13.56 -20.36
CA LEU A 541 -18.29 -12.55 -19.62
C LEU A 541 -18.19 -12.89 -18.14
N ARG A 542 -19.19 -13.58 -17.57
CA ARG A 542 -19.14 -13.98 -16.17
C ARG A 542 -18.19 -15.15 -15.93
N VAL A 543 -18.39 -16.25 -16.65
CA VAL A 543 -17.67 -17.52 -16.44
C VAL A 543 -16.23 -17.40 -16.92
N PHE A 544 -16.01 -16.94 -18.15
CA PHE A 544 -14.68 -16.83 -18.73
C PHE A 544 -14.02 -15.47 -18.50
N GLY A 545 -14.80 -14.41 -18.24
CA GLY A 545 -14.28 -13.04 -18.13
C GLY A 545 -14.14 -12.32 -19.47
N ARG A 546 -14.17 -13.07 -20.57
CA ARG A 546 -13.97 -12.62 -21.96
C ARG A 546 -14.88 -13.39 -22.89
N PHE A 547 -15.02 -12.90 -24.12
CA PHE A 547 -15.51 -13.75 -25.20
C PHE A 547 -14.48 -14.84 -25.54
N VAL A 548 -14.99 -16.03 -25.77
CA VAL A 548 -14.25 -17.26 -26.05
C VAL A 548 -13.76 -17.22 -27.50
N TYR A 549 -12.61 -17.83 -27.81
CA TYR A 549 -12.11 -17.87 -29.19
C TYR A 549 -13.03 -18.69 -30.09
N THR A 550 -12.98 -18.46 -31.41
CA THR A 550 -13.88 -19.13 -32.37
C THR A 550 -13.79 -20.65 -32.29
N GLU A 551 -12.59 -21.20 -32.16
CA GLU A 551 -12.34 -22.65 -32.01
C GLU A 551 -12.88 -23.20 -30.69
N GLU A 552 -12.59 -22.51 -29.58
CA GLU A 552 -13.12 -22.86 -28.26
C GLU A 552 -14.67 -22.83 -28.26
N LEU A 553 -15.28 -21.86 -28.96
CA LEU A 553 -16.73 -21.70 -29.07
C LEU A 553 -17.37 -22.90 -29.80
N LEU A 554 -16.72 -23.50 -30.79
CA LEU A 554 -17.24 -24.68 -31.49
C LEU A 554 -17.53 -25.84 -30.52
N THR A 555 -16.73 -26.00 -29.47
CA THR A 555 -16.93 -27.04 -28.46
C THR A 555 -18.14 -26.76 -27.55
N ILE A 556 -18.43 -25.47 -27.32
CA ILE A 556 -19.45 -24.99 -26.37
C ILE A 556 -20.80 -24.71 -27.05
N LYS A 557 -20.82 -24.49 -28.36
CA LYS A 557 -22.00 -24.11 -29.17
C LYS A 557 -23.21 -25.03 -28.98
N LYS A 558 -22.97 -26.30 -28.64
CA LYS A 558 -24.01 -27.27 -28.28
C LYS A 558 -24.90 -26.75 -27.13
N PHE A 559 -24.27 -26.24 -26.07
CA PHE A 559 -24.96 -25.70 -24.89
C PHE A 559 -25.65 -24.37 -25.19
N GLU A 560 -25.08 -23.52 -26.05
CA GLU A 560 -25.74 -22.29 -26.50
C GLU A 560 -27.05 -22.59 -27.22
N ASN A 561 -27.03 -23.55 -28.14
CA ASN A 561 -28.22 -23.95 -28.91
C ASN A 561 -29.29 -24.53 -27.98
N GLN A 562 -28.91 -25.32 -26.98
CA GLN A 562 -29.85 -25.83 -25.97
C GLN A 562 -30.52 -24.70 -25.17
N LEU A 563 -29.77 -23.65 -24.81
CA LEU A 563 -30.34 -22.49 -24.11
C LEU A 563 -31.26 -21.67 -25.03
N ARG A 564 -30.87 -21.46 -26.30
CA ARG A 564 -31.71 -20.77 -27.30
C ARG A 564 -33.02 -21.51 -27.55
N ASN A 565 -32.98 -22.84 -27.59
CA ASN A 565 -34.16 -23.71 -27.70
C ASN A 565 -34.97 -23.82 -26.39
N ARG A 566 -34.55 -23.12 -25.32
CA ARG A 566 -35.18 -23.12 -23.98
C ARG A 566 -35.24 -24.50 -23.31
N GLN A 567 -34.35 -25.42 -23.70
CA GLN A 567 -34.25 -26.76 -23.11
C GLN A 567 -33.58 -26.73 -21.74
N ILE A 568 -32.66 -25.77 -21.53
CA ILE A 568 -31.89 -25.61 -20.30
C ILE A 568 -32.15 -24.25 -19.64
N SER A 569 -32.00 -24.20 -18.32
CA SER A 569 -32.00 -22.96 -17.52
C SER A 569 -30.66 -22.22 -17.60
N VAL A 570 -30.59 -20.99 -17.10
CA VAL A 570 -29.33 -20.24 -17.01
C VAL A 570 -28.36 -20.93 -16.05
N ARG A 571 -28.84 -21.50 -14.93
CA ARG A 571 -28.01 -22.27 -13.99
C ARG A 571 -27.37 -23.50 -14.65
N THR A 572 -28.17 -24.29 -15.36
CA THR A 572 -27.65 -25.47 -16.10
C THR A 572 -26.70 -25.06 -17.22
N PHE A 573 -26.97 -23.94 -17.91
CA PHE A 573 -26.03 -23.41 -18.89
C PHE A 573 -24.69 -23.04 -18.25
N ILE A 574 -24.68 -22.36 -17.10
CA ILE A 574 -23.45 -22.03 -16.35
C ILE A 574 -22.74 -23.30 -15.87
N ARG A 575 -23.49 -24.32 -15.43
CA ARG A 575 -22.95 -25.64 -15.06
C ARG A 575 -22.18 -26.25 -16.22
N ASP A 576 -22.77 -26.28 -17.41
CA ASP A 576 -22.15 -26.87 -18.58
C ASP A 576 -20.94 -26.07 -19.07
N LEU A 577 -21.01 -24.73 -19.01
CA LEU A 577 -19.85 -23.87 -19.29
C LEU A 577 -18.69 -24.14 -18.33
N ALA A 578 -18.96 -24.27 -17.02
CA ALA A 578 -17.93 -24.54 -16.01
C ALA A 578 -17.38 -25.98 -16.09
N LYS A 579 -18.18 -26.94 -16.57
CA LYS A 579 -17.75 -28.33 -16.82
C LYS A 579 -17.04 -28.53 -18.17
N SER A 580 -17.05 -27.54 -19.04
CA SER A 580 -16.37 -27.61 -20.34
C SER A 580 -14.85 -27.82 -20.19
N SER A 581 -14.25 -28.49 -21.19
CA SER A 581 -12.80 -28.65 -21.26
C SER A 581 -12.07 -27.31 -21.35
N VAL A 582 -12.66 -26.32 -22.04
CA VAL A 582 -12.12 -24.96 -22.16
C VAL A 582 -12.00 -24.28 -20.79
N PHE A 583 -13.04 -24.37 -19.95
CA PHE A 583 -12.97 -23.75 -18.63
C PHE A 583 -11.96 -24.47 -17.71
N ARG A 584 -11.90 -25.80 -17.80
CA ARG A 584 -10.97 -26.64 -17.04
C ARG A 584 -9.50 -26.36 -17.40
N SER A 585 -9.17 -26.27 -18.68
CA SER A 585 -7.80 -25.97 -19.13
C SER A 585 -7.35 -24.57 -18.74
N LEU A 586 -8.28 -23.61 -18.65
CA LEU A 586 -7.98 -22.24 -18.23
C LEU A 586 -7.79 -22.09 -16.72
N TYR A 587 -8.63 -22.75 -15.90
CA TYR A 587 -8.76 -22.39 -14.47
C TYR A 587 -8.55 -23.53 -13.48
N TRP A 588 -8.50 -24.78 -13.92
CA TRP A 588 -8.27 -25.93 -13.06
C TRP A 588 -6.85 -26.49 -13.20
N GLU A 589 -6.45 -26.81 -14.42
CA GLU A 589 -5.19 -27.51 -14.73
C GLU A 589 -3.90 -26.72 -14.43
N PRO A 590 -3.79 -25.41 -14.75
CA PRO A 590 -2.53 -24.69 -14.56
C PRO A 590 -2.30 -24.19 -13.13
N PHE A 591 -3.29 -24.33 -12.24
CA PHE A 591 -3.27 -23.70 -10.91
C PHE A 591 -3.20 -24.73 -9.78
N TYR A 592 -2.65 -24.26 -8.65
CA TYR A 592 -2.73 -25.00 -7.39
C TYR A 592 -4.20 -25.21 -6.99
N VAL A 593 -4.56 -26.41 -6.54
CA VAL A 593 -5.95 -26.81 -6.27
C VAL A 593 -6.74 -25.78 -5.46
N CYS A 594 -6.18 -25.26 -4.35
CA CYS A 594 -6.89 -24.26 -3.54
C CYS A 594 -7.06 -22.91 -4.26
N LYS A 595 -6.12 -22.53 -5.14
CA LYS A 595 -6.26 -21.33 -5.98
C LYS A 595 -7.36 -21.50 -7.01
N SER A 596 -7.43 -22.67 -7.63
CA SER A 596 -8.49 -23.02 -8.57
C SER A 596 -9.86 -22.97 -7.88
N ILE A 597 -9.99 -23.60 -6.71
CA ILE A 597 -11.22 -23.57 -5.90
C ILE A 597 -11.61 -22.13 -5.56
N GLU A 598 -10.69 -21.32 -5.04
CA GLU A 598 -10.97 -19.92 -4.66
C GLU A 598 -11.43 -19.08 -5.87
N TYR A 599 -10.79 -19.24 -7.03
CA TYR A 599 -11.16 -18.51 -8.24
C TYR A 599 -12.52 -18.96 -8.79
N ILE A 600 -12.76 -20.26 -8.88
CA ILE A 600 -14.03 -20.84 -9.34
C ILE A 600 -15.16 -20.43 -8.42
N HIS A 601 -14.95 -20.52 -7.10
CA HIS A 601 -15.89 -20.06 -6.09
C HIS A 601 -16.24 -18.58 -6.29
N ASN A 602 -15.25 -17.72 -6.50
CA ASN A 602 -15.48 -16.30 -6.78
C ASN A 602 -16.28 -16.08 -8.08
N ARG A 603 -16.06 -16.88 -9.13
CA ARG A 603 -16.78 -16.80 -10.41
C ARG A 603 -18.23 -17.30 -10.32
N LEU A 604 -18.48 -18.40 -9.63
CA LEU A 604 -19.83 -18.97 -9.54
C LEU A 604 -20.69 -18.28 -8.48
N LEU A 605 -20.15 -18.02 -7.29
CA LEU A 605 -20.91 -17.42 -6.18
C LEU A 605 -20.81 -15.90 -6.10
N GLY A 606 -19.86 -15.26 -6.80
CA GLY A 606 -19.69 -13.81 -6.74
C GLY A 606 -19.03 -13.29 -5.47
N ARG A 607 -18.36 -14.16 -4.71
CA ARG A 607 -17.59 -13.78 -3.52
C ARG A 607 -16.40 -14.70 -3.32
N PRO A 608 -15.31 -14.22 -2.69
CA PRO A 608 -14.28 -15.11 -2.16
C PRO A 608 -14.83 -15.99 -1.04
N THR A 609 -14.07 -17.03 -0.66
CA THR A 609 -14.43 -17.88 0.48
C THR A 609 -14.38 -17.09 1.78
N TYR A 610 -15.24 -17.46 2.73
CA TYR A 610 -15.29 -16.83 4.04
C TYR A 610 -14.09 -17.19 4.92
N GLY A 611 -13.59 -18.41 4.80
CA GLY A 611 -12.53 -18.88 5.67
C GLY A 611 -12.17 -20.33 5.40
N ARG A 612 -11.45 -20.90 6.36
CA ARG A 612 -10.79 -22.19 6.20
C ARG A 612 -11.77 -23.39 6.13
N GLN A 613 -12.89 -23.33 6.84
CA GLN A 613 -13.89 -24.41 6.80
C GLN A 613 -14.46 -24.61 5.41
N GLU A 614 -14.89 -23.51 4.76
CA GLU A 614 -15.52 -23.54 3.45
C GLU A 614 -14.58 -24.06 2.36
N ILE A 615 -13.35 -23.55 2.29
CA ILE A 615 -12.38 -24.03 1.29
C ILE A 615 -11.99 -25.49 1.53
N ASN A 616 -11.94 -25.94 2.79
CA ASN A 616 -11.63 -27.33 3.10
C ASN A 616 -12.74 -28.30 2.68
N GLN A 617 -14.00 -27.90 2.81
CA GLN A 617 -15.13 -28.70 2.33
C GLN A 617 -15.02 -28.93 0.82
N TYR A 618 -14.81 -27.87 0.04
CA TYR A 618 -14.63 -27.99 -1.41
C TYR A 618 -13.36 -28.76 -1.79
N PHE A 619 -12.28 -28.61 -1.03
CA PHE A 619 -11.06 -29.38 -1.23
C PHE A 619 -11.28 -30.88 -1.00
N GLU A 620 -12.02 -31.25 0.05
CA GLU A 620 -12.36 -32.64 0.35
C GLU A 620 -13.24 -33.26 -0.75
N VAL A 621 -14.25 -32.52 -1.24
CA VAL A 621 -15.07 -32.94 -2.40
C VAL A 621 -14.20 -33.13 -3.64
N ALA A 622 -13.33 -32.15 -3.95
CA ALA A 622 -12.44 -32.24 -5.09
C ALA A 622 -11.46 -33.42 -4.99
N TYR A 623 -10.99 -33.74 -3.79
CA TYR A 623 -10.10 -34.88 -3.54
C TYR A 623 -10.82 -36.23 -3.66
N LYS A 624 -12.02 -36.38 -3.09
CA LYS A 624 -12.77 -37.65 -3.06
C LYS A 624 -13.56 -37.93 -4.33
N GLN A 625 -14.25 -36.93 -4.86
CA GLN A 625 -15.26 -37.07 -5.93
C GLN A 625 -14.84 -36.38 -7.23
N GLY A 626 -13.81 -35.53 -7.20
CA GLY A 626 -13.25 -34.89 -8.38
C GLY A 626 -13.85 -33.53 -8.73
N TYR A 627 -13.39 -32.99 -9.86
CA TYR A 627 -13.70 -31.63 -10.32
C TYR A 627 -15.19 -31.40 -10.61
N TYR A 628 -15.82 -32.31 -11.36
CA TYR A 628 -17.21 -32.14 -11.81
C TYR A 628 -18.19 -32.05 -10.65
N GLN A 629 -18.02 -32.92 -9.65
CA GLN A 629 -18.85 -32.95 -8.47
C GLN A 629 -18.65 -31.70 -7.60
N MET A 630 -17.43 -31.16 -7.54
CA MET A 630 -17.16 -29.89 -6.86
C MET A 630 -17.93 -28.72 -7.50
N ILE A 631 -18.01 -28.65 -8.83
CA ILE A 631 -18.83 -27.65 -9.53
C ILE A 631 -20.32 -27.82 -9.20
N ASP A 632 -20.81 -29.06 -9.19
CA ASP A 632 -22.19 -29.34 -8.81
C ASP A 632 -22.48 -28.91 -7.37
N CYS A 633 -21.60 -29.25 -6.42
CA CYS A 633 -21.73 -28.81 -5.03
C CYS A 633 -21.81 -27.29 -4.87
N ILE A 634 -21.09 -26.51 -5.69
CA ILE A 634 -21.17 -25.03 -5.64
C ILE A 634 -22.52 -24.54 -6.19
N LEU A 635 -22.96 -25.07 -7.33
CA LEU A 635 -24.18 -24.60 -8.02
C LEU A 635 -25.47 -25.10 -7.37
N ASP A 636 -25.44 -26.25 -6.69
CA ASP A 636 -26.54 -26.80 -5.91
C ASP A 636 -26.54 -26.31 -4.45
N SER A 637 -25.63 -25.41 -4.09
CA SER A 637 -25.62 -24.78 -2.77
C SER A 637 -26.87 -23.93 -2.54
N SER A 638 -27.37 -23.91 -1.31
CA SER A 638 -28.50 -23.06 -0.92
C SER A 638 -28.22 -21.58 -1.18
N GLU A 639 -26.97 -21.14 -1.01
CA GLU A 639 -26.58 -19.75 -1.29
C GLU A 639 -26.70 -19.40 -2.78
N TYR A 640 -26.29 -20.30 -3.69
CA TYR A 640 -26.45 -20.07 -5.12
C TYR A 640 -27.93 -19.98 -5.48
N MET A 641 -28.74 -20.92 -4.98
CA MET A 641 -30.18 -20.96 -5.24
C MET A 641 -30.92 -19.71 -4.73
N GLU A 642 -30.63 -19.25 -3.51
CA GLU A 642 -31.26 -18.06 -2.94
C GLU A 642 -30.80 -16.76 -3.59
N SER A 643 -29.54 -16.69 -4.06
CA SER A 643 -29.00 -15.45 -4.62
C SER A 643 -29.27 -15.28 -6.12
N PHE A 644 -29.20 -16.37 -6.89
CA PHE A 644 -29.31 -16.33 -8.35
C PHE A 644 -30.49 -17.13 -8.90
N GLY A 645 -30.88 -18.22 -8.24
CA GLY A 645 -31.89 -19.15 -8.76
C GLY A 645 -31.54 -19.71 -10.14
N ASP A 646 -32.57 -20.03 -10.94
CA ASP A 646 -32.40 -20.66 -12.26
C ASP A 646 -32.25 -19.68 -13.43
N ASN A 647 -32.64 -18.42 -13.22
CA ASN A 647 -32.88 -17.46 -14.31
C ASN A 647 -31.87 -16.30 -14.35
N THR A 648 -31.02 -16.13 -13.33
CA THR A 648 -30.13 -14.97 -13.26
C THR A 648 -28.67 -15.37 -13.47
N VAL A 649 -27.94 -14.54 -14.21
CA VAL A 649 -26.50 -14.73 -14.40
C VAL A 649 -25.77 -14.29 -13.13
N PRO A 650 -24.82 -15.09 -12.59
CA PRO A 650 -24.02 -14.71 -11.44
C PRO A 650 -23.29 -13.38 -11.68
N TYR A 651 -23.16 -12.60 -10.61
CA TYR A 651 -22.47 -11.32 -10.64
C TYR A 651 -21.59 -11.15 -9.40
N GLU A 652 -20.64 -10.21 -9.43
CA GLU A 652 -19.78 -9.91 -8.27
C GLU A 652 -20.63 -9.35 -7.12
N ARG A 653 -20.80 -10.13 -6.05
CA ARG A 653 -21.57 -9.74 -4.86
C ARG A 653 -20.68 -9.12 -3.79
N TYR A 654 -19.51 -9.67 -3.54
CA TYR A 654 -18.58 -9.22 -2.52
C TYR A 654 -17.18 -9.03 -3.06
N ILE A 655 -16.48 -8.08 -2.44
CA ILE A 655 -15.11 -7.70 -2.79
C ILE A 655 -14.27 -7.67 -1.52
N THR A 656 -12.97 -7.93 -1.65
CA THR A 656 -12.04 -7.80 -0.51
C THR A 656 -11.69 -6.33 -0.28
N PRO A 657 -11.32 -5.91 0.95
CA PRO A 657 -10.82 -4.56 1.22
C PRO A 657 -9.68 -4.14 0.28
N ALA A 658 -8.76 -5.05 -0.04
CA ALA A 658 -7.67 -4.81 -0.99
C ALA A 658 -8.19 -4.46 -2.40
N SER A 659 -9.20 -5.19 -2.90
CA SER A 659 -9.80 -4.92 -4.20
C SER A 659 -10.62 -3.62 -4.23
N PHE A 660 -11.34 -3.32 -3.14
CA PHE A 660 -12.05 -2.04 -2.97
C PHE A 660 -11.08 -0.85 -3.04
N ALA A 661 -9.96 -0.93 -2.32
CA ALA A 661 -8.90 0.07 -2.36
C ALA A 661 -8.33 0.23 -3.77
N ALA A 662 -8.06 -0.87 -4.48
CA ALA A 662 -7.50 -0.84 -5.83
C ALA A 662 -8.44 -0.19 -6.88
N ARG A 663 -9.76 -0.30 -6.68
CA ARG A 663 -10.77 0.34 -7.54
C ARG A 663 -10.97 1.82 -7.19
N ASN A 664 -11.13 2.15 -5.91
CA ASN A 664 -11.64 3.46 -5.47
C ASN A 664 -10.56 4.47 -5.04
N LEU A 665 -9.43 4.03 -4.47
CA LEU A 665 -8.39 4.94 -3.95
C LEU A 665 -7.42 5.44 -5.04
N ARG A 666 -7.82 5.35 -6.31
CA ARG A 666 -7.04 5.90 -7.44
C ARG A 666 -7.06 7.43 -7.37
N PRO A 667 -5.92 8.11 -7.57
CA PRO A 667 -5.82 9.57 -7.40
C PRO A 667 -6.79 10.36 -8.29
N ARG A 668 -7.22 9.81 -9.43
CA ARG A 668 -8.20 10.43 -10.33
C ARG A 668 -9.64 10.44 -9.76
N VAL A 669 -10.00 9.46 -8.93
CA VAL A 669 -11.32 9.37 -8.27
C VAL A 669 -11.41 10.30 -7.06
N ARG A 670 -10.28 10.60 -6.40
CA ARG A 670 -10.22 11.59 -5.29
C ARG A 670 -10.44 13.05 -5.71
N LYS A 671 -10.46 13.37 -7.02
CA LYS A 671 -10.88 14.70 -7.52
C LYS A 671 -12.41 14.88 -7.54
N LEU A 672 -13.18 13.81 -7.38
CA LEU A 672 -14.60 13.87 -7.02
C LEU A 672 -14.76 13.69 -5.49
N LYS A 673 -13.88 14.31 -4.71
CA LYS A 673 -14.32 14.90 -3.44
C LYS A 673 -15.50 15.80 -3.83
N ILE A 674 -16.75 15.51 -3.47
CA ILE A 674 -17.15 15.56 -2.07
C ILE A 674 -16.25 16.58 -1.39
N GLN A 675 -16.43 17.84 -1.79
CA GLN A 675 -16.47 18.93 -0.83
C GLN A 675 -17.49 18.53 0.25
N LEU A 676 -17.13 17.55 1.10
CA LEU A 676 -17.42 17.69 2.50
C LEU A 676 -16.62 18.94 2.83
N PRO A 677 -17.29 20.09 3.06
CA PRO A 677 -16.57 21.22 3.56
C PRO A 677 -15.86 20.67 4.80
N THR A 678 -14.54 20.83 4.85
CA THR A 678 -13.94 21.16 6.12
C THR A 678 -14.90 22.17 6.74
N ILE A 679 -15.59 21.78 7.81
CA ILE A 679 -16.66 22.53 8.48
C ILE A 679 -16.22 23.98 8.80
N ASN A 680 -14.94 24.30 8.65
CA ASN A 680 -14.38 25.60 8.96
C ASN A 680 -14.28 26.59 7.80
N LYS A 681 -14.61 26.23 6.55
CA LYS A 681 -14.76 27.21 5.45
C LYS A 681 -15.80 26.74 4.45
N LEU A 682 -17.09 26.85 4.82
CA LEU A 682 -18.07 27.24 3.81
C LEU A 682 -17.52 28.50 3.15
N ASP A 683 -17.52 28.55 1.82
CA ASP A 683 -17.27 29.76 1.04
C ASP A 683 -18.30 30.82 1.48
N ARG A 684 -18.05 31.45 2.63
CA ARG A 684 -18.64 32.71 3.02
C ARG A 684 -18.02 33.69 2.04
N VAL A 685 -18.67 33.82 0.90
CA VAL A 685 -18.55 34.98 0.03
C VAL A 685 -18.44 36.19 0.97
N ASN A 686 -17.33 36.92 0.86
CA ASN A 686 -17.04 38.01 1.80
C ASN A 686 -18.27 38.92 1.89
N ARG A 687 -18.60 39.40 3.10
CA ARG A 687 -19.84 40.15 3.35
C ARG A 687 -19.99 41.36 2.41
N PHE A 688 -18.88 42.00 2.01
CA PHE A 688 -18.90 43.09 1.05
C PHE A 688 -19.40 42.66 -0.34
N VAL A 689 -19.08 41.42 -0.77
CA VAL A 689 -19.58 40.85 -2.03
C VAL A 689 -21.07 40.56 -1.90
N THR A 690 -21.53 39.97 -0.78
CA THR A 690 -22.98 39.72 -0.58
C THR A 690 -23.80 41.01 -0.51
N LEU A 691 -23.22 42.11 -0.01
CA LEU A 691 -23.88 43.42 0.05
C LEU A 691 -23.92 44.10 -1.33
N GLY A 692 -22.97 43.78 -2.23
CA GLY A 692 -22.91 44.32 -3.60
C GLY A 692 -23.62 43.48 -4.66
N THR A 693 -23.94 42.22 -4.36
CA THR A 693 -24.65 41.34 -5.30
C THR A 693 -26.14 41.67 -5.39
N ILE A 694 -26.63 41.81 -6.61
CA ILE A 694 -28.05 41.99 -6.89
C ILE A 694 -28.80 40.69 -6.54
N GLN A 695 -29.84 40.78 -5.70
CA GLN A 695 -30.61 39.62 -5.24
C GLN A 695 -31.73 39.21 -6.22
N GLU A 696 -32.12 40.11 -7.12
CA GLU A 696 -33.20 39.88 -8.08
C GLU A 696 -32.69 39.21 -9.35
N SER A 697 -33.52 38.35 -9.97
CA SER A 697 -33.24 37.80 -11.28
C SER A 697 -33.23 38.90 -12.35
N CYS A 698 -32.10 39.06 -13.03
CA CYS A 698 -31.95 39.99 -14.15
C CYS A 698 -32.69 39.48 -15.39
N THR A 699 -33.99 39.77 -15.46
CA THR A 699 -34.74 39.62 -16.70
C THR A 699 -34.45 40.82 -17.61
N VAL A 700 -34.57 40.63 -18.93
CA VAL A 700 -34.37 41.72 -19.92
C VAL A 700 -35.27 42.92 -19.61
N ASN A 701 -36.50 42.68 -19.13
CA ASN A 701 -37.41 43.74 -18.71
C ASN A 701 -36.89 44.53 -17.48
N ASN A 702 -36.30 43.85 -16.49
CA ASN A 702 -35.71 44.52 -15.32
C ASN A 702 -34.49 45.36 -15.73
N ILE A 703 -33.64 44.81 -16.60
CA ILE A 703 -32.49 45.53 -17.17
C ILE A 703 -32.96 46.78 -17.92
N ASN A 704 -33.95 46.66 -18.80
CA ASN A 704 -34.46 47.80 -19.59
C ASN A 704 -35.08 48.89 -18.71
N LYS A 705 -35.83 48.52 -17.65
CA LYS A 705 -36.37 49.49 -16.69
C LYS A 705 -35.26 50.25 -15.96
N ARG A 706 -34.20 49.54 -15.53
CA ARG A 706 -33.05 50.15 -14.86
C ARG A 706 -32.22 51.04 -15.80
N ILE A 707 -32.12 50.69 -17.08
CA ILE A 707 -31.47 51.53 -18.10
C ILE A 707 -32.27 52.81 -18.34
N GLN A 708 -33.61 52.73 -18.36
CA GLN A 708 -34.49 53.87 -18.64
C GLN A 708 -34.80 54.75 -17.42
N GLN A 709 -34.22 54.47 -16.25
CA GLN A 709 -34.53 55.22 -15.03
C GLN A 709 -33.99 56.66 -15.07
N GLY A 710 -34.70 57.58 -14.43
CA GLY A 710 -34.31 58.98 -14.30
C GLY A 710 -34.80 59.87 -15.44
N VAL A 711 -34.23 61.08 -15.51
CA VAL A 711 -34.52 62.03 -16.61
C VAL A 711 -33.90 61.49 -17.89
N THR A 712 -34.59 61.66 -19.02
CA THR A 712 -34.13 61.19 -20.33
C THR A 712 -32.71 61.66 -20.66
N SER A 713 -31.90 60.79 -21.28
CA SER A 713 -30.55 61.09 -21.77
C SER A 713 -30.47 62.27 -22.75
N ARG A 714 -31.61 62.70 -23.32
CA ARG A 714 -31.73 63.90 -24.17
C ARG A 714 -31.26 65.17 -23.48
N ARG A 715 -31.26 65.23 -22.13
CA ARG A 715 -30.67 66.34 -21.38
C ARG A 715 -29.17 66.43 -21.59
N ASP A 716 -28.48 65.30 -21.57
CA ASP A 716 -27.03 65.23 -21.66
C ASP A 716 -26.55 65.28 -23.12
N GLN A 717 -27.42 64.91 -24.07
CA GLN A 717 -27.16 64.93 -25.52
C GLN A 717 -27.57 66.22 -26.24
N ASN A 718 -27.90 67.29 -25.52
CA ASN A 718 -28.33 68.53 -26.15
C ASN A 718 -27.14 69.31 -26.75
N VAL A 719 -27.38 69.97 -27.89
CA VAL A 719 -26.39 70.84 -28.55
C VAL A 719 -26.89 72.27 -28.49
N ILE A 720 -26.09 73.16 -27.92
CA ILE A 720 -26.41 74.59 -27.80
C ILE A 720 -25.66 75.35 -28.88
N PHE A 721 -26.40 76.03 -29.76
CA PHE A 721 -25.83 76.87 -30.81
C PHE A 721 -25.60 78.29 -30.30
N LYS A 722 -24.38 78.79 -30.45
CA LYS A 722 -23.97 80.15 -30.07
C LYS A 722 -23.35 80.86 -31.27
N ALA A 723 -23.65 82.14 -31.48
CA ALA A 723 -23.02 82.96 -32.51
C ALA A 723 -21.80 83.68 -31.92
N ASN A 724 -20.58 83.26 -32.31
CA ASN A 724 -19.35 83.92 -31.89
C ASN A 724 -18.76 84.79 -33.01
N ILE A 725 -18.02 85.84 -32.64
CA ILE A 725 -17.38 86.78 -33.58
C ILE A 725 -16.35 86.08 -34.50
N ALA A 726 -15.78 84.94 -34.11
CA ALA A 726 -14.79 84.21 -34.91
C ALA A 726 -15.37 83.19 -35.92
N MET A 727 -16.70 83.08 -36.06
CA MET A 727 -17.32 82.00 -36.85
C MET A 727 -17.28 82.21 -38.37
N ASN A 728 -17.04 81.10 -39.09
CA ASN A 728 -17.10 81.06 -40.55
C ASN A 728 -18.55 81.17 -41.06
N ARG A 729 -18.71 81.63 -42.31
CA ARG A 729 -20.02 81.82 -42.96
C ARG A 729 -20.86 80.53 -42.98
N SER A 730 -20.25 79.37 -43.15
CA SER A 730 -20.93 78.07 -43.09
C SER A 730 -21.45 77.72 -41.69
N GLN A 731 -20.71 78.07 -40.64
CA GLN A 731 -21.13 77.85 -39.25
C GLN A 731 -22.26 78.81 -38.86
N LEU A 732 -22.18 80.08 -39.28
CA LEU A 732 -23.28 81.04 -39.11
C LEU A 732 -24.55 80.58 -39.82
N PHE A 733 -24.43 79.98 -41.00
CA PHE A 733 -25.56 79.39 -41.71
C PHE A 733 -26.17 78.20 -40.93
N GLN A 734 -25.37 77.40 -40.22
CA GLN A 734 -25.89 76.35 -39.34
C GLN A 734 -26.62 76.91 -38.12
N VAL A 735 -26.12 77.99 -37.52
CA VAL A 735 -26.81 78.69 -36.43
C VAL A 735 -28.15 79.24 -36.93
N LEU A 736 -28.17 79.88 -38.09
CA LEU A 736 -29.39 80.38 -38.74
C LEU A 736 -30.40 79.26 -38.99
N ARG A 737 -29.94 78.13 -39.53
CA ARG A 737 -30.80 76.95 -39.73
C ARG A 737 -31.30 76.36 -38.41
N ALA A 738 -30.49 76.38 -37.35
CA ALA A 738 -30.92 75.95 -36.02
C ALA A 738 -32.00 76.86 -35.44
N ILE A 739 -31.92 78.19 -35.68
CA ILE A 739 -32.96 79.15 -35.27
C ILE A 739 -34.29 78.81 -35.97
N TYR A 740 -34.26 78.54 -37.28
CA TYR A 740 -35.46 78.13 -38.01
C TYR A 740 -36.07 76.85 -37.44
N ARG A 741 -35.26 75.83 -37.16
CA ARG A 741 -35.73 74.57 -36.56
C ARG A 741 -36.31 74.76 -35.17
N GLN A 742 -35.75 75.67 -34.38
CA GLN A 742 -36.25 75.92 -33.03
C GLN A 742 -37.60 76.66 -33.05
N LEU A 743 -37.71 77.71 -33.87
CA LEU A 743 -38.91 78.55 -33.92
C LEU A 743 -40.05 77.92 -34.69
N PHE A 744 -39.75 77.23 -35.79
CA PHE A 744 -40.76 76.61 -36.66
C PHE A 744 -40.88 75.09 -36.49
N GLU A 745 -40.16 74.51 -35.53
CA GLU A 745 -40.07 73.06 -35.23
C GLU A 745 -39.50 72.19 -36.36
N ARG A 746 -39.27 72.75 -37.55
CA ARG A 746 -38.78 72.08 -38.76
C ARG A 746 -38.09 73.07 -39.71
N ASP A 747 -37.40 72.57 -40.74
CA ASP A 747 -36.78 73.41 -41.76
C ASP A 747 -37.85 74.09 -42.65
N LEU A 748 -37.56 75.31 -43.13
CA LEU A 748 -38.52 76.18 -43.83
C LEU A 748 -38.97 75.68 -45.22
N ASN A 749 -38.19 74.80 -45.87
CA ASN A 749 -38.34 74.43 -47.28
C ASN A 749 -39.71 73.86 -47.68
N THR A 750 -40.53 73.43 -46.71
CA THR A 750 -41.77 72.67 -46.96
C THR A 750 -43.04 73.53 -46.94
N PHE A 751 -43.01 74.70 -46.30
CA PHE A 751 -44.18 75.58 -46.16
C PHE A 751 -43.89 77.04 -46.58
N MET A 752 -42.69 77.30 -47.07
CA MET A 752 -42.32 78.53 -47.76
C MET A 752 -42.58 78.42 -49.26
N ILE A 753 -43.21 79.46 -49.82
CA ILE A 753 -43.49 79.56 -51.27
C ILE A 753 -42.42 80.45 -51.96
N GLY A 754 -41.62 81.23 -51.21
CA GLY A 754 -40.53 82.08 -51.74
C GLY A 754 -39.53 82.59 -50.70
N ASP A 755 -38.68 83.56 -51.09
CA ASP A 755 -37.56 84.14 -50.33
C ASP A 755 -37.98 85.20 -49.27
N GLU A 756 -38.99 84.93 -48.43
CA GLU A 756 -39.56 85.93 -47.50
C GLU A 756 -38.55 86.44 -46.45
N PHE A 757 -37.57 85.61 -46.06
CA PHE A 757 -36.55 85.95 -45.06
C PHE A 757 -35.17 86.28 -45.64
N SER A 758 -35.03 86.36 -46.97
CA SER A 758 -33.73 86.60 -47.64
C SER A 758 -33.00 87.86 -47.13
N ASN A 759 -33.74 88.91 -46.77
CA ASN A 759 -33.17 90.12 -46.18
C ASN A 759 -32.62 89.89 -44.77
N LEU A 760 -33.33 89.12 -43.93
CA LEU A 760 -32.87 88.76 -42.59
C LEU A 760 -31.67 87.80 -42.64
N GLU A 761 -31.66 86.88 -43.60
CA GLU A 761 -30.54 85.96 -43.81
C GLU A 761 -29.26 86.71 -44.21
N LYS A 762 -29.36 87.63 -45.17
CA LYS A 762 -28.23 88.48 -45.57
C LYS A 762 -27.75 89.33 -44.41
N ALA A 763 -28.66 89.96 -43.66
CA ALA A 763 -28.31 90.80 -42.51
C ALA A 763 -27.66 90.00 -41.35
N PHE A 764 -28.11 88.78 -41.09
CA PHE A 764 -27.51 87.90 -40.09
C PHE A 764 -26.12 87.39 -40.51
N LEU A 765 -25.97 86.99 -41.78
CA LEU A 765 -24.68 86.55 -42.32
C LEU A 765 -23.67 87.71 -42.40
N ALA A 766 -24.15 88.94 -42.62
CA ALA A 766 -23.36 90.17 -42.53
C ALA A 766 -23.12 90.64 -41.08
N ARG A 767 -23.76 89.99 -40.08
CA ARG A 767 -23.65 90.26 -38.64
C ARG A 767 -24.18 91.63 -38.20
N GLU A 768 -25.13 92.18 -38.94
CA GLU A 768 -25.81 93.43 -38.57
C GLU A 768 -26.90 93.20 -37.50
N ILE A 769 -27.34 91.95 -37.32
CA ILE A 769 -28.43 91.56 -36.42
C ILE A 769 -27.94 90.44 -35.49
N THR A 770 -28.23 90.54 -34.20
CA THR A 770 -27.91 89.50 -33.20
C THR A 770 -28.87 88.31 -33.30
N VAL A 771 -28.55 87.17 -32.67
CA VAL A 771 -29.46 86.00 -32.63
C VAL A 771 -30.79 86.39 -31.98
N GLN A 772 -30.75 87.17 -30.90
CA GLN A 772 -31.95 87.66 -30.21
C GLN A 772 -32.84 88.52 -31.13
N GLN A 773 -32.25 89.49 -31.84
CA GLN A 773 -33.00 90.35 -32.76
C GLN A 773 -33.53 89.56 -33.97
N LEU A 774 -32.79 88.56 -34.44
CA LEU A 774 -33.25 87.66 -35.51
C LEU A 774 -34.46 86.85 -35.04
N VAL A 775 -34.38 86.28 -33.83
CA VAL A 775 -35.46 85.50 -33.21
C VAL A 775 -36.73 86.33 -33.03
N GLU A 776 -36.61 87.58 -32.58
CA GLU A 776 -37.73 88.51 -32.44
C GLU A 776 -38.38 88.83 -33.80
N LYS A 777 -37.57 89.18 -34.80
CA LYS A 777 -38.06 89.49 -36.16
C LYS A 777 -38.74 88.27 -36.79
N LEU A 778 -38.16 87.08 -36.67
CA LEU A 778 -38.76 85.84 -37.18
C LEU A 778 -40.07 85.49 -36.45
N GLY A 779 -40.14 85.67 -35.13
CA GLY A 779 -41.36 85.43 -34.36
C GLY A 779 -42.50 86.41 -34.67
N SER A 780 -42.17 87.65 -35.04
CA SER A 780 -43.14 88.66 -35.48
C SER A 780 -43.61 88.51 -36.94
N SER A 781 -43.05 87.55 -37.69
CA SER A 781 -43.34 87.38 -39.11
C SER A 781 -44.77 86.94 -39.41
N SER A 782 -45.25 87.27 -40.62
CA SER A 782 -46.52 86.75 -41.16
C SER A 782 -46.56 85.22 -41.17
N LEU A 783 -45.42 84.57 -41.38
CA LEU A 783 -45.32 83.14 -41.41
C LEU A 783 -45.51 82.51 -40.03
N TYR A 784 -44.83 83.03 -39.00
CA TYR A 784 -45.01 82.54 -37.63
C TYR A 784 -46.46 82.69 -37.18
N ARG A 785 -47.09 83.82 -37.57
CA ARG A 785 -48.52 84.04 -37.37
C ARG A 785 -49.39 82.98 -38.06
N LYS A 786 -49.05 82.58 -39.29
CA LYS A 786 -49.79 81.57 -40.05
C LYS A 786 -49.70 80.17 -39.42
N GLU A 787 -48.52 79.77 -38.94
CA GLU A 787 -48.33 78.41 -38.42
C GLU A 787 -48.76 78.23 -36.96
N PHE A 788 -48.48 79.20 -36.08
CA PHE A 788 -48.63 79.00 -34.63
C PHE A 788 -49.61 79.96 -33.94
N TYR A 789 -50.15 80.96 -34.64
CA TYR A 789 -51.14 81.89 -34.08
C TYR A 789 -52.55 81.71 -34.67
N GLN A 790 -52.69 81.67 -35.99
CA GLN A 790 -53.99 81.53 -36.65
C GLN A 790 -54.75 80.23 -36.34
N PRO A 791 -54.11 79.04 -36.31
CA PRO A 791 -54.84 77.79 -36.12
C PRO A 791 -55.14 77.45 -34.65
N TYR A 792 -54.64 78.23 -33.69
CA TYR A 792 -54.66 77.87 -32.27
C TYR A 792 -55.26 78.98 -31.38
N PRO A 793 -55.93 78.62 -30.27
CA PRO A 793 -56.40 79.60 -29.30
C PRO A 793 -55.24 80.24 -28.52
N ASN A 794 -55.45 81.44 -27.96
CA ASN A 794 -54.40 82.19 -27.25
C ASN A 794 -53.68 81.38 -26.16
N THR A 795 -54.37 80.53 -25.42
CA THR A 795 -53.75 79.67 -24.40
C THR A 795 -52.72 78.69 -25.00
N LYS A 796 -53.02 78.11 -26.16
CA LYS A 796 -52.09 77.27 -26.90
C LYS A 796 -50.95 78.08 -27.51
N VAL A 797 -51.23 79.29 -27.99
CA VAL A 797 -50.21 80.24 -28.48
C VAL A 797 -49.22 80.58 -27.36
N ILE A 798 -49.68 80.78 -26.12
CA ILE A 798 -48.81 81.06 -24.97
C ILE A 798 -47.90 79.87 -24.70
N GLU A 799 -48.48 78.67 -24.65
CA GLU A 799 -47.73 77.42 -24.48
C GLU A 799 -46.64 77.25 -25.56
N LEU A 800 -47.00 77.40 -26.83
CA LEU A 800 -46.07 77.31 -27.95
C LEU A 800 -45.02 78.44 -27.91
N GLY A 801 -45.42 79.67 -27.61
CA GLY A 801 -44.52 80.80 -27.46
C GLY A 801 -43.46 80.53 -26.38
N THR A 802 -43.87 80.10 -25.19
CA THR A 802 -42.90 79.73 -24.13
C THR A 802 -42.01 78.55 -24.54
N LYS A 803 -42.52 77.60 -25.33
CA LYS A 803 -41.74 76.47 -25.87
C LYS A 803 -40.68 76.91 -26.88
N HIS A 804 -41.03 77.75 -27.84
CA HIS A 804 -40.11 78.19 -28.90
C HIS A 804 -39.05 79.15 -28.36
N PHE A 805 -39.48 80.16 -27.60
CA PHE A 805 -38.62 81.27 -27.19
C PHE A 805 -37.95 81.07 -25.84
N LEU A 806 -38.61 80.42 -24.86
CA LEU A 806 -38.05 80.22 -23.51
C LEU A 806 -37.56 78.78 -23.25
N GLY A 807 -37.86 77.85 -24.15
CA GLY A 807 -37.44 76.47 -24.04
C GLY A 807 -38.22 75.66 -23.00
N ARG A 808 -39.38 76.16 -22.52
CA ARG A 808 -40.15 75.60 -21.40
C ARG A 808 -41.67 75.78 -21.56
N ALA A 809 -42.45 75.23 -20.63
CA ALA A 809 -43.89 75.46 -20.53
C ALA A 809 -44.17 76.69 -19.65
N PRO A 810 -45.41 77.21 -19.63
CA PRO A 810 -45.83 78.22 -18.66
C PRO A 810 -45.67 77.70 -17.22
N ASN A 811 -45.14 78.55 -16.33
CA ASN A 811 -44.79 78.23 -14.95
C ASN A 811 -46.01 78.13 -14.04
N ASN A 812 -46.93 79.09 -14.12
CA ASN A 812 -48.07 79.22 -13.23
C ASN A 812 -49.25 79.95 -13.90
N GLN A 813 -50.39 80.00 -13.21
CA GLN A 813 -51.60 80.65 -13.72
C GLN A 813 -51.44 82.15 -13.94
N ALA A 814 -50.63 82.82 -13.09
CA ALA A 814 -50.35 84.25 -13.24
C ALA A 814 -49.65 84.57 -14.56
N GLU A 815 -48.69 83.74 -14.98
CA GLU A 815 -47.99 83.88 -16.26
C GLU A 815 -48.95 83.70 -17.45
N ILE A 816 -49.85 82.70 -17.38
CA ILE A 816 -50.88 82.49 -18.42
C ILE A 816 -51.83 83.69 -18.49
N ARG A 817 -52.30 84.19 -17.34
CA ARG A 817 -53.18 85.38 -17.29
C ARG A 817 -52.49 86.62 -17.86
N TYR A 818 -51.22 86.84 -17.49
CA TYR A 818 -50.41 87.95 -17.97
C TYR A 818 -50.26 87.93 -19.50
N TYR A 819 -49.85 86.79 -20.07
CA TYR A 819 -49.68 86.68 -21.52
C TYR A 819 -51.00 86.65 -22.29
N ASN A 820 -52.07 86.11 -21.71
CA ASN A 820 -53.38 86.15 -22.35
C ASN A 820 -53.88 87.59 -22.47
N GLN A 821 -53.66 88.42 -21.44
CA GLN A 821 -53.99 89.85 -21.49
C GLN A 821 -53.18 90.60 -22.55
N ILE A 822 -51.89 90.28 -22.70
CA ILE A 822 -51.04 90.86 -23.75
C ILE A 822 -51.55 90.47 -25.14
N LEU A 823 -51.81 89.18 -25.38
CA LEU A 823 -52.31 88.69 -26.67
C LEU A 823 -53.67 89.30 -27.02
N ALA A 824 -54.55 89.48 -26.03
CA ALA A 824 -55.88 90.07 -26.24
C ALA A 824 -55.83 91.57 -26.56
N SER A 825 -54.87 92.32 -26.00
CA SER A 825 -54.80 93.79 -26.13
C SER A 825 -53.89 94.28 -27.26
N GLN A 826 -52.72 93.66 -27.45
CA GLN A 826 -51.64 94.18 -28.31
C GLN A 826 -51.21 93.18 -29.40
N GLY A 827 -51.73 91.95 -29.36
CA GLY A 827 -51.50 90.93 -30.38
C GLY A 827 -50.13 90.24 -30.33
N LEU A 828 -49.84 89.46 -31.37
CA LEU A 828 -48.70 88.53 -31.41
C LEU A 828 -47.33 89.22 -31.35
N ALA A 829 -47.12 90.31 -32.10
CA ALA A 829 -45.80 90.94 -32.20
C ALA A 829 -45.29 91.43 -30.83
N TYR A 830 -46.19 92.03 -30.02
CA TYR A 830 -45.83 92.46 -28.67
C TYR A 830 -45.67 91.29 -27.69
N PHE A 831 -46.46 90.22 -27.85
CA PHE A 831 -46.25 89.00 -27.06
C PHE A 831 -44.85 88.42 -27.27
N ILE A 832 -44.38 88.35 -28.52
CA ILE A 832 -43.03 87.85 -28.83
C ILE A 832 -41.95 88.78 -28.28
N SER A 833 -42.08 90.10 -28.45
CA SER A 833 -41.12 91.04 -27.87
C SER A 833 -41.07 90.96 -26.34
N SER A 834 -42.21 90.71 -25.69
CA SER A 834 -42.28 90.50 -24.23
C SER A 834 -41.57 89.23 -23.77
N LEU A 835 -41.56 88.16 -24.57
CA LEU A 835 -40.83 86.92 -24.27
C LEU A 835 -39.31 87.11 -24.49
N VAL A 836 -38.91 87.67 -25.62
CA VAL A 836 -37.50 87.81 -26.02
C VAL A 836 -36.77 88.86 -25.19
N ASN A 837 -37.46 89.91 -24.75
CA ASN A 837 -36.90 90.95 -23.87
C ASN A 837 -37.10 90.67 -22.38
N SER A 838 -37.62 89.49 -22.02
CA SER A 838 -37.79 89.09 -20.63
C SER A 838 -36.44 88.93 -19.92
N ILE A 839 -36.44 89.13 -18.60
CA ILE A 839 -35.25 88.90 -17.75
C ILE A 839 -34.79 87.44 -17.89
N GLU A 840 -35.73 86.50 -17.98
CA GLU A 840 -35.41 85.09 -18.14
C GLU A 840 -34.67 84.81 -19.46
N TYR A 841 -35.16 85.33 -20.59
CA TYR A 841 -34.50 85.13 -21.89
C TYR A 841 -33.07 85.67 -21.89
N ASN A 842 -32.88 86.88 -21.35
CA ASN A 842 -31.57 87.51 -21.25
C ASN A 842 -30.58 86.75 -20.35
N THR A 843 -31.06 86.18 -19.23
CA THR A 843 -30.20 85.42 -18.31
C THR A 843 -29.75 84.07 -18.87
N ILE A 844 -30.57 83.41 -19.70
CA ILE A 844 -30.34 82.04 -20.14
C ILE A 844 -29.72 81.98 -21.54
N PHE A 845 -30.22 82.80 -22.46
CA PHE A 845 -29.78 82.82 -23.84
C PHE A 845 -28.93 84.05 -24.15
N GLY A 846 -29.33 85.23 -23.65
CA GLY A 846 -28.68 86.48 -24.01
C GLY A 846 -28.77 86.77 -25.53
N PRO A 847 -27.90 87.64 -26.07
CA PRO A 847 -28.01 88.08 -27.47
C PRO A 847 -27.58 87.05 -28.51
N ASP A 848 -26.77 86.04 -28.11
CA ASP A 848 -25.98 85.23 -29.03
C ASP A 848 -26.35 83.73 -29.05
N ILE A 849 -27.19 83.26 -28.12
CA ILE A 849 -27.54 81.84 -28.00
C ILE A 849 -28.93 81.58 -28.60
N VAL A 850 -29.02 80.52 -29.40
CA VAL A 850 -30.30 80.05 -29.93
C VAL A 850 -31.10 79.37 -28.81
N PRO A 851 -32.40 79.67 -28.64
CA PRO A 851 -33.23 78.96 -27.68
C PRO A 851 -33.16 77.45 -27.88
N TYR A 852 -33.16 76.70 -26.78
CA TYR A 852 -33.07 75.24 -26.81
C TYR A 852 -34.00 74.62 -25.77
N ARG A 853 -34.33 73.33 -25.93
CA ARG A 853 -35.15 72.59 -24.95
C ARG A 853 -34.46 72.57 -23.59
N ARG A 854 -35.13 73.09 -22.58
CA ARG A 854 -34.68 73.04 -21.18
C ARG A 854 -35.40 71.93 -20.41
N PHE A 855 -34.81 71.53 -19.29
CA PHE A 855 -35.37 70.57 -18.34
C PHE A 855 -35.51 71.26 -16.97
N PRO A 856 -36.55 72.10 -16.77
CA PRO A 856 -36.73 72.87 -15.54
C PRO A 856 -37.04 71.96 -14.36
N THR A 857 -36.51 72.25 -13.17
CA THR A 857 -36.68 71.40 -11.97
C THR A 857 -37.48 72.06 -10.84
N LEU A 858 -37.33 73.37 -10.64
CA LEU A 858 -37.85 74.07 -9.46
C LEU A 858 -39.38 74.30 -9.49
N PRO A 859 -40.00 74.76 -10.60
CA PRO A 859 -41.45 74.97 -10.60
C PRO A 859 -42.22 73.64 -10.62
N ALA A 860 -43.24 73.53 -9.77
CA ALA A 860 -43.88 72.26 -9.37
C ALA A 860 -44.28 71.32 -10.52
N SER A 861 -44.83 71.84 -11.61
CA SER A 861 -45.31 71.03 -12.75
C SER A 861 -44.59 71.33 -14.06
N ASN A 862 -43.53 72.14 -14.05
CA ASN A 862 -42.91 72.59 -15.29
C ASN A 862 -42.11 71.46 -15.96
N PHE A 863 -41.46 70.58 -15.20
CA PHE A 863 -40.79 69.40 -15.77
C PHE A 863 -41.74 68.48 -16.56
N PRO A 864 -42.83 67.94 -15.98
CA PRO A 864 -43.73 67.06 -16.74
C PRO A 864 -44.46 67.78 -17.88
N ASN A 865 -44.79 69.07 -17.71
CA ASN A 865 -45.46 69.84 -18.76
C ASN A 865 -44.53 70.08 -19.96
N THR A 866 -43.27 70.43 -19.71
CA THR A 866 -42.25 70.55 -20.78
C THR A 866 -41.95 69.23 -21.45
N GLU A 867 -41.90 68.13 -20.70
CA GLU A 867 -41.70 66.81 -21.27
C GLU A 867 -42.83 66.45 -22.23
N LYS A 868 -44.09 66.67 -21.83
CA LYS A 868 -45.25 66.48 -22.71
C LYS A 868 -45.12 67.34 -23.98
N LEU A 869 -44.81 68.63 -23.83
CA LEU A 869 -44.69 69.59 -24.95
C LEU A 869 -43.65 69.21 -26.01
N TYR A 870 -42.49 68.74 -25.59
CA TYR A 870 -41.42 68.38 -26.52
C TYR A 870 -41.49 66.93 -27.01
N ASN A 871 -42.33 66.10 -26.40
CA ASN A 871 -42.63 64.75 -26.88
C ASN A 871 -43.81 64.77 -27.85
N THR A 872 -44.69 65.79 -27.81
CA THR A 872 -45.70 66.02 -28.85
C THR A 872 -45.06 66.60 -30.11
N LEU A 873 -45.28 65.94 -31.25
CA LEU A 873 -44.81 66.39 -32.57
C LEU A 873 -45.69 67.52 -33.14
N THR A 874 -45.17 68.26 -34.11
CA THR A 874 -45.91 69.29 -34.87
C THR A 874 -47.24 68.74 -35.38
N LYS A 875 -48.35 69.42 -35.06
CA LYS A 875 -49.71 69.04 -35.50
C LYS A 875 -50.13 67.61 -35.13
N GLN A 876 -49.50 66.99 -34.12
CA GLN A 876 -49.87 65.63 -33.68
C GLN A 876 -51.31 65.58 -33.16
N ASN A 877 -51.66 66.50 -32.25
CA ASN A 877 -53.01 66.68 -31.68
C ASN A 877 -53.26 68.18 -31.45
N GLU A 878 -54.52 68.62 -31.52
CA GLU A 878 -54.94 70.01 -31.25
C GLU A 878 -55.14 70.31 -29.75
N SER A 879 -55.01 69.30 -28.87
CA SER A 879 -55.20 69.45 -27.43
C SER A 879 -54.17 70.38 -26.78
N ILE A 880 -54.63 71.24 -25.87
CA ILE A 880 -53.79 72.12 -25.06
C ILE A 880 -53.20 71.29 -23.90
N ILE A 881 -51.88 71.33 -23.69
CA ILE A 881 -51.26 70.52 -22.61
C ILE A 881 -51.41 71.24 -21.28
N VAL A 882 -51.28 72.57 -21.28
CA VAL A 882 -51.51 73.43 -20.11
C VAL A 882 -52.65 74.42 -20.41
N PRO A 883 -53.93 74.01 -20.26
CA PRO A 883 -55.06 74.93 -20.48
C PRO A 883 -55.13 76.02 -19.40
N SER A 884 -54.96 75.62 -18.14
CA SER A 884 -54.89 76.44 -16.93
C SER A 884 -54.39 75.55 -15.79
N PHE A 885 -54.00 76.16 -14.68
CA PHE A 885 -53.75 75.42 -13.44
C PHE A 885 -55.03 75.30 -12.62
N ASP A 886 -55.20 74.18 -11.92
CA ASP A 886 -56.33 73.97 -11.01
C ASP A 886 -56.39 75.07 -9.95
N ALA A 887 -57.59 75.53 -9.64
CA ALA A 887 -57.78 76.62 -8.68
C ALA A 887 -57.34 76.19 -7.27
N ILE A 888 -56.39 76.93 -6.70
CA ILE A 888 -55.95 76.76 -5.30
C ILE A 888 -56.77 77.72 -4.42
N VAL A 889 -57.06 77.33 -3.18
CA VAL A 889 -57.83 78.14 -2.22
C VAL A 889 -57.16 79.52 -2.03
N GLY A 890 -57.85 80.60 -2.44
CA GLY A 890 -57.38 81.99 -2.40
C GLY A 890 -57.86 82.81 -3.60
N ASN A 891 -57.43 84.08 -3.71
CA ASN A 891 -57.76 84.97 -4.83
C ASN A 891 -56.72 84.86 -5.95
N GLN A 892 -56.74 83.75 -6.70
CA GLN A 892 -55.89 83.52 -7.88
C GLN A 892 -56.54 83.85 -9.22
#